data_AF-A0AA39NNE3-F1
#
_entry.id   AF-A0AA39NNE3-F1
#
_cell.length_a   1.000
_cell.length_b   1.000
_cell.length_c   1.000
_cell.angle_alpha   90.00
_cell.angle_beta   90.00
_cell.angle_gamma   90.00
#
_symmetry.space_group_name_H-M   'P 1'
#
loop_
_entity.id
_entity.type
_entity.pdbx_description
1 polymer ?
#
loop_
_entity_poly.entity_id
_entity_poly.type
_entity_poly.pdbx_seq_one_letter_code
_entity_poly.pdbx_strand_id
1 'polypeptide(L)'
;MSSSSTTVSPNVGPYKGKITHRSWAQLPEELVRQIATFYILDMSSSRTYPTMWEFRELWHARMAYTAIRDGMELERIMAVCPQWLKSLETHLFWHHAVNVLDPVDVLGHYAFVAPPATATTNSSNGLSYPERLSPYQHYRNILSYSCAICRINYPHINHGLGLAKRAVRFPTLGIVGICRDHDRHKTSYCGVCYREATRERDLSRDRVGCMSNEDPETWPGIDATCKQCRRDGLFRRAYARIEDQEALGMLGSKDIDDEARAAVEGFLTFADGSVRRTLETVQDRLWLKKQTRMRQFRSLVAANRYETREEGLQQLSAYRAAIRTHESEEDLDMDTSDFEEEEEEDPEIEQRSLEDHSAKSMALGDWARNRILDGFWVTPCDQWMSGTMLEVSRAEHPCPWTRGDEDDGGEERPRQTTIMGDVPPSYSLCEHANYAYMKELRTLLLPPMKNIVRRLVIECAADGCDAVRKACKMSLDDVVHELKDEAVWFDGFDWLERRRNDRLEARKTEQRTRIMEESSSSDDSSLSSKSDGSITSPVLSTSTLQTTPSPPPKEAILIPVSPILDPPRLLRPIPYIPESLINLPEQSLEVFQGIWRDACRPLYHCRCKICERAKAAEGVVQIAPEDTAQPVTAAAEIRIPSPEVNEADAEDEDLDYDSYYDEEFYSEEDDEAWSPSADRKSPEVPDLPVRKRSLDDVTEPVRSGTPPKKLKVDVEVDVPEPRLKKRNSEELEVVEDGAGRKRFKTEDMVESPPMSLENSDHSSSVPPLEEEEAR
;
A
#
# COMPACT_ATOMS: atom_id res chain seq x y z
N MET A 1 -2.69 -61.63 -26.80
CA MET A 1 -3.13 -62.57 -27.86
C MET A 1 -2.81 -61.91 -29.19
N SER A 2 -2.12 -62.58 -30.11
CA SER A 2 -1.66 -61.95 -31.36
C SER A 2 -2.81 -61.79 -32.35
N SER A 3 -2.84 -60.67 -33.07
CA SER A 3 -3.75 -60.45 -34.20
C SER A 3 -3.01 -59.63 -35.24
N SER A 4 -2.71 -60.25 -36.38
CA SER A 4 -1.86 -59.65 -37.42
C SER A 4 -2.64 -58.60 -38.21
N SER A 5 -2.36 -57.32 -37.95
CA SER A 5 -2.89 -56.20 -38.73
C SER A 5 -2.21 -56.10 -40.09
N THR A 6 -2.84 -56.68 -41.12
CA THR A 6 -2.39 -56.58 -42.52
C THR A 6 -2.34 -55.12 -42.98
N THR A 7 -1.24 -54.74 -43.63
CA THR A 7 -1.04 -53.41 -44.23
C THR A 7 -1.91 -53.20 -45.46
N VAL A 8 -3.17 -52.79 -45.25
CA VAL A 8 -4.05 -52.32 -46.31
C VAL A 8 -3.75 -50.84 -46.57
N SER A 9 -3.11 -50.53 -47.70
CA SER A 9 -2.99 -49.15 -48.18
C SER A 9 -4.40 -48.56 -48.38
N PRO A 10 -4.70 -47.35 -47.87
CA PRO A 10 -5.98 -46.71 -48.11
C PRO A 10 -6.08 -46.30 -49.59
N ASN A 11 -6.70 -47.16 -50.39
CA ASN A 11 -6.94 -46.90 -51.81
C ASN A 11 -7.78 -45.62 -51.93
N VAL A 12 -7.22 -44.57 -52.52
CA VAL A 12 -7.83 -43.23 -52.58
C VAL A 12 -8.97 -43.24 -53.60
N GLY A 13 -10.13 -43.72 -53.17
CA GLY A 13 -11.35 -43.69 -53.95
C GLY A 13 -11.72 -42.25 -54.33
N PRO A 14 -11.95 -41.94 -55.61
CA PRO A 14 -12.30 -40.58 -56.03
C PRO A 14 -13.67 -40.20 -55.47
N TYR A 15 -13.68 -39.33 -54.44
CA TYR A 15 -14.87 -38.98 -53.67
C TYR A 15 -15.94 -38.26 -54.51
N LYS A 16 -16.95 -39.02 -54.96
CA LYS A 16 -18.22 -38.51 -55.50
C LYS A 16 -19.34 -38.65 -54.46
N GLY A 17 -19.73 -37.55 -53.83
CA GLY A 17 -20.92 -37.52 -52.97
C GLY A 17 -21.09 -36.21 -52.21
N LYS A 18 -22.29 -35.63 -52.24
CA LYS A 18 -22.70 -34.56 -51.31
C LYS A 18 -23.03 -35.19 -49.96
N ILE A 19 -22.12 -35.13 -49.00
CA ILE A 19 -22.35 -35.56 -47.61
C ILE A 19 -22.16 -34.35 -46.71
N THR A 20 -23.27 -33.90 -46.12
CA THR A 20 -23.38 -32.71 -45.24
C THR A 20 -23.05 -33.01 -43.77
N HIS A 21 -22.58 -34.21 -43.45
CA HIS A 21 -22.27 -34.67 -42.10
C HIS A 21 -20.82 -35.17 -41.99
N ARG A 22 -19.86 -34.35 -42.41
CA ARG A 22 -18.43 -34.59 -42.11
C ARG A 22 -18.18 -34.20 -40.65
N SER A 23 -17.81 -35.14 -39.80
CA SER A 23 -17.35 -34.84 -38.44
C SER A 23 -15.85 -34.48 -38.44
N TRP A 24 -15.38 -33.79 -37.41
CA TRP A 24 -13.96 -33.39 -37.26
C TRP A 24 -12.97 -34.56 -37.39
N ALA A 25 -13.36 -35.75 -36.91
CA ALA A 25 -12.58 -36.98 -37.01
C ALA A 25 -12.49 -37.61 -38.42
N GLN A 26 -13.20 -37.06 -39.41
CA GLN A 26 -13.23 -37.54 -40.81
C GLN A 26 -12.50 -36.59 -41.78
N LEU A 27 -11.79 -35.59 -41.27
CA LEU A 27 -10.97 -34.71 -42.10
C LEU A 27 -9.70 -35.45 -42.59
N PRO A 28 -9.27 -35.23 -43.85
CA PRO A 28 -7.98 -35.71 -44.32
C PRO A 28 -6.83 -35.22 -43.44
N GLU A 29 -5.87 -36.09 -43.12
CA GLU A 29 -4.75 -35.79 -42.22
C GLU A 29 -4.02 -34.50 -42.62
N GLU A 30 -3.88 -34.24 -43.92
CA GLU A 30 -3.22 -33.06 -44.46
C GLU A 30 -3.97 -31.75 -44.15
N LEU A 31 -5.30 -31.76 -44.16
CA LEU A 31 -6.07 -30.59 -43.72
C LEU A 31 -5.95 -30.37 -42.21
N VAL A 32 -5.87 -31.46 -41.41
CA VAL A 32 -5.63 -31.36 -39.97
C VAL A 32 -4.24 -30.77 -39.69
N ARG A 33 -3.21 -31.18 -40.42
CA ARG A 33 -1.86 -30.60 -40.35
C ARG A 33 -1.83 -29.13 -40.74
N GLN A 34 -2.55 -28.74 -41.80
CA GLN A 34 -2.65 -27.35 -42.23
C GLN A 34 -3.38 -26.47 -41.21
N ILE A 35 -4.50 -26.95 -40.64
CA ILE A 35 -5.21 -26.27 -39.53
C ILE A 35 -4.26 -26.05 -38.35
N ALA A 36 -3.52 -27.08 -37.94
CA ALA A 36 -2.54 -26.98 -36.84
C ALA A 36 -1.39 -26.00 -37.17
N THR A 37 -0.91 -25.97 -38.42
CA THR A 37 0.12 -25.00 -38.86
C THR A 37 -0.41 -23.57 -38.79
N PHE A 38 -1.60 -23.29 -39.33
CA PHE A 38 -2.18 -21.94 -39.28
C PHE A 38 -2.46 -21.49 -37.85
N TYR A 39 -2.96 -22.38 -37.00
CA TYR A 39 -3.16 -22.08 -35.58
C TYR A 39 -1.83 -21.76 -34.87
N ILE A 40 -0.76 -22.56 -35.06
CA ILE A 40 0.54 -22.26 -34.43
C ILE A 40 1.10 -20.91 -34.92
N LEU A 41 0.93 -20.56 -36.20
CA LEU A 41 1.34 -19.26 -36.74
C LEU A 41 0.55 -18.10 -36.13
N ASP A 42 -0.77 -18.22 -36.04
CA ASP A 42 -1.66 -17.23 -35.43
C ASP A 42 -1.33 -17.02 -33.94
N MET A 43 -1.23 -18.12 -33.18
CA MET A 43 -0.79 -18.12 -31.78
C MET A 43 0.63 -17.58 -31.58
N SER A 44 1.53 -17.75 -32.57
CA SER A 44 2.88 -17.17 -32.53
C SER A 44 2.89 -15.65 -32.79
N SER A 45 1.91 -15.13 -33.54
CA SER A 45 1.78 -13.71 -33.84
C SER A 45 1.08 -12.92 -32.73
N SER A 46 0.13 -13.54 -32.03
CA SER A 46 -0.70 -12.92 -30.99
C SER A 46 -0.10 -13.01 -29.57
N ARG A 47 0.80 -13.96 -29.31
CA ARG A 47 1.38 -14.17 -27.96
C ARG A 47 2.59 -13.29 -27.67
N THR A 48 2.37 -12.27 -26.84
CA THR A 48 3.45 -11.62 -26.08
C THR A 48 4.21 -12.65 -25.26
N TYR A 49 5.53 -12.64 -25.40
CA TYR A 49 6.47 -13.35 -24.53
C TYR A 49 7.16 -12.32 -23.62
N PRO A 50 7.77 -12.72 -22.48
CA PRO A 50 8.52 -11.78 -21.63
C PRO A 50 9.59 -11.04 -22.43
N THR A 51 9.73 -9.72 -22.24
CA THR A 51 10.63 -8.85 -23.04
C THR A 51 12.10 -9.27 -22.94
N MET A 52 12.45 -10.02 -21.89
CA MET A 52 13.72 -10.73 -21.75
C MET A 52 14.04 -11.71 -22.90
N TRP A 53 13.10 -12.04 -23.79
CA TRP A 53 13.33 -12.79 -25.03
C TRP A 53 13.41 -11.92 -26.30
N GLU A 54 13.43 -10.58 -26.19
CA GLU A 54 13.65 -9.67 -27.33
C GLU A 54 15.14 -9.48 -27.66
N PHE A 55 16.03 -9.67 -26.69
CA PHE A 55 17.48 -9.56 -26.90
C PHE A 55 17.96 -10.60 -27.93
N ARG A 56 18.64 -10.09 -28.98
CA ARG A 56 19.05 -10.86 -30.16
C ARG A 56 20.01 -12.00 -29.82
N GLU A 57 20.81 -11.79 -28.80
CA GLU A 57 21.83 -12.71 -28.27
C GLU A 57 21.20 -14.03 -27.80
N LEU A 58 19.94 -13.97 -27.34
CA LEU A 58 19.21 -15.06 -26.73
C LEU A 58 18.38 -15.88 -27.74
N TRP A 59 18.53 -15.65 -29.04
CA TRP A 59 17.63 -16.23 -30.07
C TRP A 59 17.51 -17.77 -30.01
N HIS A 60 18.62 -18.51 -29.79
CA HIS A 60 18.58 -19.96 -29.59
C HIS A 60 17.75 -20.38 -28.35
N ALA A 61 17.92 -19.64 -27.25
CA ALA A 61 17.25 -19.91 -25.98
C ALA A 61 15.75 -19.59 -26.05
N ARG A 62 15.39 -18.49 -26.73
CA ARG A 62 14.02 -18.16 -27.15
C ARG A 62 13.41 -19.25 -28.03
N MET A 63 14.15 -19.83 -28.97
CA MET A 63 13.66 -20.94 -29.80
C MET A 63 13.38 -22.19 -28.96
N ALA A 64 14.24 -22.54 -28.00
CA ALA A 64 13.97 -23.63 -27.08
C ALA A 64 12.75 -23.36 -26.18
N TYR A 65 12.61 -22.14 -25.65
CA TYR A 65 11.43 -21.72 -24.88
C TYR A 65 10.13 -21.83 -25.70
N THR A 66 10.12 -21.31 -26.93
CA THR A 66 8.93 -21.38 -27.82
C THR A 66 8.63 -22.82 -28.26
N ALA A 67 9.63 -23.64 -28.57
CA ALA A 67 9.43 -25.05 -28.91
C ALA A 67 8.76 -25.87 -27.79
N ILE A 68 9.01 -25.53 -26.51
CA ILE A 68 8.32 -26.14 -25.37
C ILE A 68 6.91 -25.55 -25.20
N ARG A 69 6.80 -24.21 -25.16
CA ARG A 69 5.54 -23.46 -24.98
C ARG A 69 4.49 -23.84 -26.03
N ASP A 70 4.88 -23.87 -27.30
CA ASP A 70 3.96 -24.07 -28.43
C ASP A 70 3.70 -25.56 -28.70
N GLY A 71 4.57 -26.45 -28.21
CA GLY A 71 4.31 -27.89 -28.18
C GLY A 71 3.10 -28.24 -27.31
N MET A 72 2.89 -27.55 -26.18
CA MET A 72 1.66 -27.70 -25.37
C MET A 72 0.39 -27.37 -26.16
N GLU A 73 0.46 -26.37 -27.05
CA GLU A 73 -0.70 -25.93 -27.83
C GLU A 73 -1.04 -26.95 -28.92
N LEU A 74 -0.01 -27.54 -29.55
CA LEU A 74 -0.21 -28.65 -30.48
C LEU A 74 -0.71 -29.92 -29.76
N GLU A 75 -0.26 -30.19 -28.52
CA GLU A 75 -0.82 -31.25 -27.67
C GLU A 75 -2.32 -31.05 -27.37
N ARG A 76 -2.77 -29.81 -27.13
CA ARG A 76 -4.21 -29.51 -26.96
C ARG A 76 -5.02 -29.77 -28.23
N ILE A 77 -4.49 -29.41 -29.41
CA ILE A 77 -5.13 -29.72 -30.70
C ILE A 77 -5.14 -31.23 -30.95
N MET A 78 -4.08 -31.95 -30.59
CA MET A 78 -4.03 -33.41 -30.67
C MET A 78 -5.08 -34.09 -29.79
N ALA A 79 -5.45 -33.49 -28.66
CA ALA A 79 -6.50 -33.99 -27.77
C ALA A 79 -7.93 -33.88 -28.33
N VAL A 80 -8.18 -33.14 -29.43
CA VAL A 80 -9.53 -32.95 -30.01
C VAL A 80 -10.21 -34.27 -30.39
N CYS A 81 -9.47 -35.21 -30.99
CA CYS A 81 -9.90 -36.61 -31.16
C CYS A 81 -8.71 -37.53 -31.51
N PRO A 82 -8.83 -38.86 -31.33
CA PRO A 82 -7.74 -39.81 -31.62
C PRO A 82 -7.24 -39.77 -33.08
N GLN A 83 -8.07 -39.38 -34.03
CA GLN A 83 -7.69 -39.19 -35.44
C GLN A 83 -6.82 -37.94 -35.63
N TRP A 84 -7.06 -36.87 -34.86
CA TRP A 84 -6.23 -35.66 -34.88
C TRP A 84 -4.88 -35.90 -34.22
N LEU A 85 -4.85 -36.54 -33.04
CA LEU A 85 -3.64 -37.09 -32.41
C LEU A 85 -2.75 -37.79 -33.45
N LYS A 86 -3.29 -38.85 -34.09
CA LYS A 86 -2.54 -39.64 -35.08
C LYS A 86 -2.08 -38.83 -36.31
N SER A 87 -2.91 -37.91 -36.80
CA SER A 87 -2.56 -37.06 -37.96
C SER A 87 -1.39 -36.13 -37.68
N LEU A 88 -1.28 -35.66 -36.43
CA LEU A 88 -0.35 -34.62 -35.99
C LEU A 88 0.90 -35.16 -35.29
N GLU A 89 0.97 -36.43 -34.92
CA GLU A 89 2.20 -37.05 -34.40
C GLU A 89 3.42 -36.86 -35.33
N THR A 90 3.18 -36.76 -36.64
CA THR A 90 4.19 -36.53 -37.69
C THR A 90 4.20 -35.09 -38.23
N HIS A 91 3.64 -34.13 -37.49
CA HIS A 91 3.65 -32.72 -37.89
C HIS A 91 5.08 -32.15 -37.88
N LEU A 92 5.40 -31.27 -38.83
CA LEU A 92 6.75 -30.72 -39.01
C LEU A 92 7.26 -29.93 -37.80
N PHE A 93 6.35 -29.37 -36.99
CA PHE A 93 6.69 -28.74 -35.71
C PHE A 93 7.51 -29.66 -34.81
N TRP A 94 7.17 -30.96 -34.73
CA TRP A 94 7.87 -31.89 -33.84
C TRP A 94 9.31 -32.15 -34.28
N HIS A 95 9.57 -32.22 -35.60
CA HIS A 95 10.93 -32.29 -36.12
C HIS A 95 11.74 -31.04 -35.77
N HIS A 96 11.12 -29.86 -35.86
CA HIS A 96 11.75 -28.62 -35.42
C HIS A 96 12.05 -28.62 -33.91
N ALA A 97 11.08 -28.98 -33.08
CA ALA A 97 11.21 -29.00 -31.63
C ALA A 97 12.26 -30.01 -31.13
N VAL A 98 12.34 -31.20 -31.74
CA VAL A 98 13.43 -32.18 -31.51
C VAL A 98 14.79 -31.55 -31.83
N ASN A 99 14.95 -31.00 -33.04
CA ASN A 99 16.23 -30.44 -33.48
C ASN A 99 16.70 -29.22 -32.65
N VAL A 100 15.77 -28.48 -32.04
CA VAL A 100 16.09 -27.35 -31.15
C VAL A 100 16.44 -27.83 -29.73
N LEU A 101 15.77 -28.86 -29.22
CA LEU A 101 15.98 -29.36 -27.86
C LEU A 101 17.14 -30.36 -27.75
N ASP A 102 17.48 -31.08 -28.82
CA ASP A 102 18.64 -31.99 -28.88
C ASP A 102 19.37 -31.87 -30.24
N PRO A 103 20.10 -30.76 -30.49
CA PRO A 103 20.75 -30.51 -31.78
C PRO A 103 21.95 -31.44 -32.10
N VAL A 104 22.31 -32.34 -31.19
CA VAL A 104 23.43 -33.29 -31.33
C VAL A 104 22.94 -34.76 -31.28
N ASP A 105 21.61 -34.98 -31.27
CA ASP A 105 20.96 -36.30 -31.29
C ASP A 105 21.40 -37.23 -30.13
N VAL A 106 21.74 -36.66 -28.97
CA VAL A 106 22.24 -37.40 -27.79
C VAL A 106 21.21 -38.43 -27.31
N LEU A 107 19.95 -38.04 -27.30
CA LEU A 107 18.78 -38.83 -26.99
C LEU A 107 18.14 -39.46 -28.23
N GLY A 108 18.77 -39.40 -29.41
CA GLY A 108 18.28 -40.02 -30.65
C GLY A 108 18.02 -41.53 -30.53
N HIS A 109 18.74 -42.21 -29.62
CA HIS A 109 18.46 -43.59 -29.26
C HIS A 109 17.09 -43.81 -28.59
N TYR A 110 16.51 -42.78 -27.93
CA TYR A 110 15.12 -42.77 -27.45
C TYR A 110 14.10 -42.42 -28.56
N ALA A 111 14.51 -42.30 -29.83
CA ALA A 111 13.58 -42.29 -30.97
C ALA A 111 13.20 -43.70 -31.45
N PHE A 112 13.71 -44.75 -30.80
CA PHE A 112 13.55 -46.14 -31.20
C PHE A 112 13.10 -47.02 -30.02
N VAL A 113 12.17 -47.95 -30.29
CA VAL A 113 11.76 -48.99 -29.33
C VAL A 113 12.30 -50.34 -29.78
N ALA A 114 13.04 -50.99 -28.89
CA ALA A 114 13.45 -52.38 -29.07
C ALA A 114 12.24 -53.31 -28.85
N PRO A 115 11.93 -54.24 -29.76
CA PRO A 115 10.83 -55.18 -29.58
C PRO A 115 11.08 -56.09 -28.37
N PRO A 116 10.03 -56.48 -27.61
CA PRO A 116 10.19 -57.22 -26.37
C PRO A 116 10.78 -58.61 -26.62
N ALA A 117 11.90 -58.93 -25.93
CA ALA A 117 12.65 -60.16 -26.14
C ALA A 117 11.82 -61.46 -25.96
N THR A 118 10.73 -61.40 -25.19
CA THR A 118 9.77 -62.50 -24.97
C THR A 118 8.90 -62.85 -26.18
N ALA A 119 8.93 -62.05 -27.26
CA ALA A 119 8.26 -62.37 -28.53
C ALA A 119 8.95 -63.49 -29.34
N THR A 120 10.09 -64.02 -28.89
CA THR A 120 10.92 -65.01 -29.59
C THR A 120 10.40 -66.46 -29.45
N THR A 121 9.11 -66.69 -29.74
CA THR A 121 8.57 -68.04 -29.95
C THR A 121 7.96 -68.19 -31.34
N ASN A 122 8.49 -69.15 -32.11
CA ASN A 122 7.92 -69.74 -33.34
C ASN A 122 8.02 -68.97 -34.67
N SER A 123 9.04 -68.11 -34.88
CA SER A 123 9.39 -67.64 -36.25
C SER A 123 10.91 -67.45 -36.45
N SER A 124 11.60 -68.48 -36.93
CA SER A 124 13.07 -68.58 -36.97
C SER A 124 13.75 -67.89 -38.16
N ASN A 125 13.27 -66.72 -38.61
CA ASN A 125 13.87 -66.00 -39.76
C ASN A 125 13.58 -64.48 -39.82
N GLY A 126 13.09 -63.88 -38.73
CA GLY A 126 12.85 -62.43 -38.66
C GLY A 126 13.87 -61.71 -37.79
N LEU A 127 14.75 -60.90 -38.40
CA LEU A 127 15.45 -59.84 -37.67
C LEU A 127 14.42 -58.77 -37.29
N SER A 128 14.05 -58.71 -36.02
CA SER A 128 13.10 -57.73 -35.51
C SER A 128 13.78 -56.36 -35.34
N TYR A 129 13.81 -55.59 -36.42
CA TYR A 129 14.35 -54.22 -36.43
C TYR A 129 13.64 -53.34 -35.38
N PRO A 130 14.35 -52.40 -34.73
CA PRO A 130 13.74 -51.49 -33.77
C PRO A 130 12.75 -50.56 -34.47
N GLU A 131 11.58 -50.38 -33.87
CA GLU A 131 10.53 -49.52 -34.43
C GLU A 131 10.83 -48.06 -34.10
N ARG A 132 10.81 -47.18 -35.10
CA ARG A 132 11.04 -45.74 -34.90
C ARG A 132 9.75 -45.08 -34.42
N LEU A 133 9.83 -44.45 -33.25
CA LEU A 133 8.75 -43.65 -32.68
C LEU A 133 8.41 -42.45 -33.56
N SER A 134 7.19 -41.94 -33.45
CA SER A 134 6.81 -40.72 -34.15
C SER A 134 7.56 -39.49 -33.59
N PRO A 135 7.75 -38.43 -34.39
CA PRO A 135 8.42 -37.20 -33.95
C PRO A 135 7.87 -36.63 -32.63
N TYR A 136 6.54 -36.64 -32.46
CA TYR A 136 5.88 -36.29 -31.21
C TYR A 136 6.32 -37.17 -30.03
N GLN A 137 6.28 -38.50 -30.18
CA GLN A 137 6.65 -39.44 -29.12
C GLN A 137 8.14 -39.29 -28.72
N HIS A 138 9.01 -39.02 -29.69
CA HIS A 138 10.42 -38.72 -29.43
C HIS A 138 10.61 -37.39 -28.68
N TYR A 139 9.90 -36.32 -29.07
CA TYR A 139 9.85 -35.05 -28.32
C TYR A 139 9.36 -35.24 -26.87
N ARG A 140 8.30 -36.04 -26.66
CA ARG A 140 7.83 -36.42 -25.31
C ARG A 140 8.91 -37.12 -24.49
N ASN A 141 9.69 -38.02 -25.10
CA ASN A 141 10.83 -38.66 -24.44
C ASN A 141 11.91 -37.63 -24.06
N ILE A 142 12.30 -36.73 -24.98
CA ILE A 142 13.27 -35.67 -24.70
C ILE A 142 12.84 -34.82 -23.50
N LEU A 143 11.58 -34.34 -23.45
CA LEU A 143 11.08 -33.54 -22.32
C LEU A 143 10.92 -34.33 -21.01
N SER A 144 10.71 -35.65 -21.09
CA SER A 144 10.59 -36.51 -19.90
C SER A 144 11.95 -36.79 -19.26
N TYR A 145 13.02 -36.83 -20.05
CA TYR A 145 14.38 -37.11 -19.59
C TYR A 145 15.27 -35.88 -19.42
N SER A 146 14.90 -34.72 -19.97
CA SER A 146 15.73 -33.50 -19.96
C SER A 146 15.20 -32.42 -19.03
N CYS A 147 16.10 -31.66 -18.40
CA CYS A 147 15.71 -30.47 -17.64
C CYS A 147 15.33 -29.32 -18.58
N ALA A 148 14.07 -28.90 -18.58
CA ALA A 148 13.58 -27.81 -19.43
C ALA A 148 14.35 -26.50 -19.22
N ILE A 149 14.65 -26.13 -17.96
CA ILE A 149 15.42 -24.91 -17.62
C ILE A 149 16.83 -24.98 -18.25
N CYS A 150 17.54 -26.11 -18.10
CA CYS A 150 18.83 -26.33 -18.75
C CYS A 150 18.76 -26.25 -20.28
N ARG A 151 17.72 -26.83 -20.92
CA ARG A 151 17.56 -26.82 -22.39
C ARG A 151 17.21 -25.43 -22.92
N ILE A 152 16.46 -24.63 -22.16
CA ILE A 152 16.14 -23.24 -22.49
C ILE A 152 17.41 -22.38 -22.42
N ASN A 153 18.22 -22.50 -21.36
CA ASN A 153 19.38 -21.61 -21.18
C ASN A 153 20.63 -22.04 -21.98
N TYR A 154 20.82 -23.34 -22.19
CA TYR A 154 22.01 -23.91 -22.83
C TYR A 154 21.70 -24.85 -24.00
N PRO A 155 20.86 -24.46 -24.99
CA PRO A 155 20.39 -25.35 -26.06
C PRO A 155 21.52 -25.91 -26.93
N HIS A 156 22.58 -25.13 -27.15
CA HIS A 156 23.70 -25.44 -28.03
C HIS A 156 24.73 -26.45 -27.46
N ILE A 157 24.60 -26.86 -26.20
CA ILE A 157 25.39 -27.92 -25.57
C ILE A 157 24.47 -28.99 -24.98
N ASN A 158 25.03 -30.17 -24.67
CA ASN A 158 24.28 -31.32 -24.17
C ASN A 158 23.79 -31.17 -22.70
N HIS A 159 23.88 -29.95 -22.13
CA HIS A 159 23.57 -29.68 -20.74
C HIS A 159 22.07 -29.89 -20.44
N GLY A 160 21.76 -30.63 -19.38
CA GLY A 160 20.39 -30.97 -18.97
C GLY A 160 19.77 -32.19 -19.63
N LEU A 161 20.32 -32.70 -20.74
CA LEU A 161 19.82 -33.91 -21.41
C LEU A 161 20.04 -35.15 -20.50
N GLY A 162 19.01 -35.97 -20.32
CA GLY A 162 19.05 -37.14 -19.41
C GLY A 162 19.08 -36.81 -17.90
N LEU A 163 19.13 -35.53 -17.53
CA LEU A 163 19.28 -35.08 -16.14
C LEU A 163 17.96 -34.80 -15.41
N ALA A 164 16.78 -34.93 -16.05
CA ALA A 164 15.50 -34.78 -15.36
C ALA A 164 15.36 -35.80 -14.22
N LYS A 165 14.82 -35.37 -13.07
CA LYS A 165 14.55 -36.21 -11.90
C LYS A 165 13.16 -35.97 -11.29
N ARG A 166 12.54 -34.82 -11.54
CA ARG A 166 11.18 -34.49 -11.11
C ARG A 166 10.41 -33.84 -12.26
N ALA A 167 9.12 -34.13 -12.35
CA ALA A 167 8.21 -33.36 -13.19
C ALA A 167 7.58 -32.23 -12.36
N VAL A 168 7.63 -31.00 -12.86
CA VAL A 168 7.08 -29.80 -12.20
C VAL A 168 6.14 -29.08 -13.15
N ARG A 169 5.05 -28.53 -12.62
CA ARG A 169 4.04 -27.77 -13.36
C ARG A 169 4.37 -26.28 -13.33
N PHE A 170 4.72 -25.70 -14.47
CA PHE A 170 4.86 -24.25 -14.65
C PHE A 170 3.62 -23.64 -15.33
N PRO A 171 3.27 -22.36 -15.05
CA PRO A 171 2.10 -21.73 -15.65
C PRO A 171 2.11 -21.68 -17.18
N THR A 172 3.27 -21.43 -17.82
CA THR A 172 3.35 -21.25 -19.29
C THR A 172 4.01 -22.41 -20.05
N LEU A 173 4.71 -23.31 -19.34
CA LEU A 173 5.36 -24.50 -19.93
C LEU A 173 4.73 -25.84 -19.51
N GLY A 174 3.69 -25.82 -18.68
CA GLY A 174 2.98 -27.04 -18.30
C GLY A 174 3.82 -27.98 -17.45
N ILE A 175 3.62 -29.29 -17.60
CA ILE A 175 4.34 -30.31 -16.82
C ILE A 175 5.60 -30.74 -17.60
N VAL A 176 6.78 -30.36 -17.09
CA VAL A 176 8.08 -30.65 -17.71
C VAL A 176 9.08 -31.24 -16.72
N GLY A 177 10.08 -31.96 -17.22
CA GLY A 177 11.20 -32.44 -16.41
C GLY A 177 12.12 -31.29 -15.96
N ILE A 178 12.57 -31.35 -14.70
CA ILE A 178 13.68 -30.53 -14.17
C ILE A 178 14.74 -31.41 -13.50
N CYS A 179 15.99 -30.92 -13.46
CA CYS A 179 17.09 -31.60 -12.79
C CYS A 179 17.04 -31.41 -11.27
N ARG A 180 17.85 -32.20 -10.55
CA ARG A 180 17.96 -32.13 -9.09
C ARG A 180 18.41 -30.77 -8.57
N ASP A 181 19.17 -30.01 -9.35
CA ASP A 181 19.74 -28.74 -8.91
C ASP A 181 18.71 -27.60 -9.01
N HIS A 182 17.91 -27.56 -10.09
CA HIS A 182 16.78 -26.63 -10.24
C HIS A 182 15.58 -27.01 -9.35
N ASP A 183 15.38 -28.29 -9.04
CA ASP A 183 14.40 -28.74 -8.03
C ASP A 183 14.75 -28.28 -6.61
N ARG A 184 16.05 -28.17 -6.30
CA ARG A 184 16.56 -27.73 -4.99
C ARG A 184 16.65 -26.23 -4.82
N HIS A 185 17.07 -25.52 -5.86
CA HIS A 185 17.31 -24.07 -5.82
C HIS A 185 16.24 -23.37 -6.66
N LYS A 186 15.03 -23.24 -6.12
CA LYS A 186 13.89 -22.60 -6.81
C LYS A 186 14.19 -21.15 -7.25
N THR A 187 15.02 -20.43 -6.52
CA THR A 187 15.52 -19.08 -6.87
C THR A 187 16.61 -19.05 -7.94
N SER A 188 17.13 -20.20 -8.38
CA SER A 188 18.18 -20.26 -9.42
C SER A 188 17.65 -20.06 -10.84
N TYR A 189 16.36 -19.80 -11.04
CA TYR A 189 15.77 -19.41 -12.31
C TYR A 189 14.49 -18.60 -12.09
N CYS A 190 14.07 -17.83 -13.09
CA CYS A 190 12.81 -17.11 -13.03
C CYS A 190 11.64 -18.00 -13.49
N GLY A 191 10.58 -18.15 -12.68
CA GLY A 191 9.40 -18.95 -13.04
C GLY A 191 8.49 -18.34 -14.12
N VAL A 192 8.77 -17.11 -14.58
CA VAL A 192 8.05 -16.41 -15.66
C VAL A 192 8.72 -16.61 -17.02
N CYS A 193 10.03 -16.36 -17.14
CA CYS A 193 10.77 -16.48 -18.40
C CYS A 193 11.68 -17.72 -18.49
N TYR A 194 11.88 -18.46 -17.40
CA TYR A 194 12.73 -19.66 -17.32
C TYR A 194 14.22 -19.43 -17.63
N ARG A 195 14.67 -18.17 -17.67
CA ARG A 195 16.09 -17.83 -17.62
C ARG A 195 16.68 -18.25 -16.27
N GLU A 196 17.84 -18.89 -16.34
CA GLU A 196 18.64 -19.32 -15.19
C GLU A 196 19.43 -18.12 -14.63
N ALA A 197 19.51 -18.04 -13.31
CA ALA A 197 20.21 -17.00 -12.59
C ALA A 197 21.73 -17.19 -12.75
N THR A 198 22.39 -16.20 -13.34
CA THR A 198 23.85 -16.20 -13.52
C THR A 198 24.55 -16.28 -12.16
N ARG A 199 25.21 -17.40 -11.89
CA ARG A 199 26.09 -17.55 -10.72
C ARG A 199 27.23 -16.52 -10.80
N GLU A 200 27.65 -16.02 -9.65
CA GLU A 200 28.41 -14.76 -9.48
C GLU A 200 29.74 -14.64 -10.22
N ARG A 201 30.27 -15.76 -10.74
CA ARG A 201 31.58 -15.81 -11.43
C ARG A 201 31.56 -15.15 -12.80
N ASP A 202 30.40 -15.03 -13.44
CA ASP A 202 30.27 -14.34 -14.73
C ASP A 202 30.02 -12.85 -14.52
N LEU A 203 31.04 -12.02 -14.79
CA LEU A 203 30.98 -10.55 -14.81
C LEU A 203 30.32 -10.00 -16.09
N SER A 204 29.50 -10.80 -16.77
CA SER A 204 28.83 -10.39 -18.00
C SER A 204 27.69 -9.41 -17.73
N ARG A 205 27.33 -8.62 -18.75
CA ARG A 205 26.32 -7.55 -18.67
C ARG A 205 24.87 -8.05 -18.63
N ASP A 206 24.65 -9.37 -18.76
CA ASP A 206 23.32 -10.02 -18.86
C ASP A 206 22.98 -10.83 -17.59
N ARG A 207 23.23 -10.25 -16.40
CA ARG A 207 22.92 -10.90 -15.13
C ARG A 207 21.42 -10.99 -14.88
N VAL A 208 20.87 -12.20 -14.98
CA VAL A 208 19.47 -12.47 -14.64
C VAL A 208 19.33 -12.61 -13.12
N GLY A 209 19.32 -11.46 -12.43
CA GLY A 209 19.06 -11.40 -10.99
C GLY A 209 17.66 -11.93 -10.67
N CYS A 210 17.59 -13.19 -10.22
CA CYS A 210 16.38 -13.84 -9.75
C CYS A 210 16.31 -13.73 -8.23
N MET A 211 15.17 -13.25 -7.72
CA MET A 211 14.87 -13.14 -6.29
C MET A 211 13.63 -13.96 -5.97
N SER A 212 13.36 -14.18 -4.68
CA SER A 212 12.09 -14.77 -4.22
C SER A 212 10.89 -14.00 -4.78
N ASN A 213 9.75 -14.66 -4.92
CA ASN A 213 8.52 -14.00 -5.38
C ASN A 213 7.58 -13.68 -4.21
N GLU A 214 7.52 -12.41 -3.83
CA GLU A 214 6.62 -11.90 -2.79
C GLU A 214 5.25 -11.48 -3.35
N ASP A 215 5.06 -11.58 -4.67
CA ASP A 215 3.83 -11.23 -5.37
C ASP A 215 3.10 -12.47 -5.92
N PRO A 216 2.28 -13.16 -5.10
CA PRO A 216 1.42 -14.24 -5.55
C PRO A 216 0.15 -13.75 -6.28
N GLU A 217 -0.15 -12.44 -6.23
CA GLU A 217 -1.29 -11.82 -6.93
C GLU A 217 -0.99 -11.75 -8.44
N THR A 218 0.19 -11.23 -8.80
CA THR A 218 0.68 -11.13 -10.19
C THR A 218 1.26 -12.46 -10.69
N TRP A 219 1.92 -13.24 -9.84
CA TRP A 219 2.62 -14.48 -10.23
C TRP A 219 2.27 -15.69 -9.34
N PRO A 220 1.01 -16.17 -9.35
CA PRO A 220 0.58 -17.30 -8.53
C PRO A 220 1.34 -18.59 -8.88
N GLY A 221 1.87 -19.25 -7.85
CA GLY A 221 2.60 -20.53 -7.98
C GLY A 221 4.00 -20.42 -8.61
N ILE A 222 4.58 -19.22 -8.66
CA ILE A 222 5.95 -18.97 -9.09
C ILE A 222 6.81 -18.67 -7.85
N ASP A 223 7.90 -19.42 -7.68
CA ASP A 223 8.80 -19.27 -6.52
C ASP A 223 9.74 -18.05 -6.62
N ALA A 224 10.05 -17.60 -7.85
CA ALA A 224 11.08 -16.61 -8.09
C ALA A 224 10.88 -15.82 -9.39
N THR A 225 11.17 -14.53 -9.36
CA THR A 225 11.08 -13.62 -10.51
C THR A 225 12.42 -12.94 -10.79
N CYS A 226 12.66 -12.50 -12.02
CA CYS A 226 13.81 -11.65 -12.36
C CYS A 226 13.39 -10.20 -12.59
N LYS A 227 14.33 -9.26 -12.44
CA LYS A 227 14.10 -7.81 -12.60
C LYS A 227 13.32 -7.43 -13.87
N GLN A 228 13.62 -8.07 -15.00
CA GLN A 228 12.91 -7.78 -16.26
C GLN A 228 11.48 -8.34 -16.29
N CYS A 229 11.21 -9.49 -15.68
CA CYS A 229 9.83 -9.99 -15.57
C CYS A 229 9.01 -9.18 -14.56
N ARG A 230 9.63 -8.71 -13.47
CA ARG A 230 8.99 -7.75 -12.55
C ARG A 230 8.66 -6.44 -13.26
N ARG A 231 9.59 -5.93 -14.08
CA ARG A 231 9.37 -4.77 -14.95
C ARG A 231 8.20 -4.97 -15.90
N ASP A 232 8.15 -6.11 -16.60
CA ASP A 232 7.04 -6.44 -17.51
C ASP A 232 5.69 -6.48 -16.78
N GLY A 233 5.64 -7.02 -15.56
CA GLY A 233 4.43 -7.07 -14.73
C GLY A 233 3.96 -5.68 -14.28
N LEU A 234 4.86 -4.91 -13.65
CA LEU A 234 4.57 -3.56 -13.16
C LEU A 234 4.06 -2.64 -14.28
N PHE A 235 4.78 -2.57 -15.40
CA PHE A 235 4.36 -1.72 -16.51
C PHE A 235 3.10 -2.24 -17.20
N ARG A 236 2.88 -3.56 -17.31
CA ARG A 236 1.62 -4.11 -17.84
C ARG A 236 0.42 -3.77 -16.96
N ARG A 237 0.58 -3.78 -15.62
CA ARG A 237 -0.48 -3.35 -14.69
C ARG A 237 -0.75 -1.85 -14.84
N ALA A 238 0.30 -1.05 -14.92
CA ALA A 238 0.20 0.40 -15.09
C ALA A 238 -0.47 0.82 -16.40
N TYR A 239 -0.17 0.16 -17.53
CA TYR A 239 -0.81 0.47 -18.82
C TYR A 239 -2.35 0.33 -18.81
N ALA A 240 -2.95 -0.33 -17.81
CA ALA A 240 -4.40 -0.44 -17.65
C ALA A 240 -5.06 0.80 -17.00
N ARG A 241 -4.30 1.74 -16.43
CA ARG A 241 -4.80 2.94 -15.74
C ARG A 241 -4.02 4.18 -16.16
N ILE A 242 -4.68 5.34 -16.28
CA ILE A 242 -4.00 6.58 -16.65
C ILE A 242 -3.24 7.14 -15.43
N GLU A 243 -3.84 7.00 -14.25
CA GLU A 243 -3.26 7.37 -12.95
C GLU A 243 -1.90 6.71 -12.69
N ASP A 244 -1.79 5.38 -12.92
CA ASP A 244 -0.54 4.63 -12.77
C ASP A 244 0.55 5.13 -13.76
N GLN A 245 0.16 5.45 -14.98
CA GLN A 245 1.09 5.94 -16.02
C GLN A 245 1.58 7.37 -15.72
N GLU A 246 0.75 8.22 -15.12
CA GLU A 246 1.20 9.54 -14.65
C GLU A 246 2.15 9.41 -13.46
N ALA A 247 1.80 8.56 -12.48
CA ALA A 247 2.56 8.37 -11.25
C ALA A 247 3.94 7.74 -11.50
N LEU A 248 4.05 6.79 -12.44
CA LEU A 248 5.32 6.26 -12.95
C LEU A 248 6.05 7.19 -13.94
N GLY A 249 5.56 8.41 -14.16
CA GLY A 249 6.18 9.42 -15.04
C GLY A 249 6.12 9.10 -16.55
N MET A 250 5.38 8.06 -16.95
CA MET A 250 5.31 7.57 -18.33
C MET A 250 4.68 8.59 -19.29
N LEU A 251 3.74 9.40 -18.78
CA LEU A 251 3.06 10.47 -19.52
C LEU A 251 3.87 11.78 -19.59
N GLY A 252 5.19 11.70 -19.45
CA GLY A 252 6.11 12.84 -19.65
C GLY A 252 6.41 13.67 -18.40
N SER A 253 5.85 13.31 -17.24
CA SER A 253 6.21 13.90 -15.95
C SER A 253 7.63 13.48 -15.56
N LYS A 254 8.60 14.38 -15.74
CA LYS A 254 10.02 14.12 -15.42
C LYS A 254 10.30 14.07 -13.92
N ASP A 255 9.48 14.75 -13.14
CA ASP A 255 9.67 14.95 -11.70
C ASP A 255 8.97 13.84 -10.89
N ILE A 256 9.32 12.58 -11.14
CA ILE A 256 8.92 11.47 -10.26
C ILE A 256 9.56 11.71 -8.88
N ASP A 257 8.79 11.58 -7.80
CA ASP A 257 9.31 11.72 -6.43
C ASP A 257 10.42 10.69 -6.15
N ASP A 258 11.43 11.08 -5.35
CA ASP A 258 12.61 10.25 -5.14
C ASP A 258 12.29 8.96 -4.37
N GLU A 259 11.28 8.98 -3.49
CA GLU A 259 10.80 7.81 -2.76
C GLU A 259 9.91 6.91 -3.62
N ALA A 260 9.06 7.50 -4.47
CA ALA A 260 8.33 6.75 -5.49
C ALA A 260 9.29 6.00 -6.44
N ARG A 261 10.45 6.61 -6.75
CA ARG A 261 11.52 5.97 -7.52
C ARG A 261 12.24 4.89 -6.71
N ALA A 262 12.46 5.10 -5.42
CA ALA A 262 13.06 4.11 -4.53
C ALA A 262 12.17 2.86 -4.38
N ALA A 263 10.85 3.02 -4.19
CA ALA A 263 9.89 1.91 -4.12
C ALA A 263 9.87 1.08 -5.42
N VAL A 264 9.88 1.74 -6.58
CA VAL A 264 9.97 1.06 -7.88
C VAL A 264 11.29 0.31 -8.05
N GLU A 265 12.43 0.92 -7.71
CA GLU A 265 13.74 0.26 -7.83
C GLU A 265 13.92 -0.86 -6.79
N GLY A 266 13.34 -0.74 -5.60
CA GLY A 266 13.29 -1.75 -4.55
C GLY A 266 12.56 -3.01 -5.03
N PHE A 267 11.31 -2.86 -5.46
CA PHE A 267 10.55 -3.94 -6.10
C PHE A 267 11.30 -4.52 -7.32
N LEU A 268 11.82 -3.68 -8.22
CA LEU A 268 12.49 -4.18 -9.42
C LEU A 268 13.80 -4.91 -9.12
N THR A 269 14.61 -4.49 -8.14
CA THR A 269 15.91 -5.11 -7.83
C THR A 269 15.78 -6.25 -6.82
N PHE A 270 15.14 -6.02 -5.67
CA PHE A 270 15.10 -6.96 -4.56
C PHE A 270 13.86 -7.88 -4.56
N ALA A 271 12.81 -7.53 -5.32
CA ALA A 271 11.48 -8.17 -5.29
C ALA A 271 10.66 -7.93 -4.01
N ASP A 272 10.99 -6.85 -3.29
CA ASP A 272 10.25 -6.32 -2.16
C ASP A 272 8.78 -6.04 -2.52
N GLY A 273 7.87 -6.80 -1.92
CA GLY A 273 6.43 -6.63 -2.04
C GLY A 273 5.81 -6.96 -3.40
N SER A 274 4.61 -6.41 -3.66
CA SER A 274 3.79 -6.70 -4.84
C SER A 274 3.65 -5.51 -5.77
N VAL A 275 3.39 -5.79 -7.06
CA VAL A 275 3.08 -4.77 -8.09
C VAL A 275 1.98 -3.82 -7.61
N ARG A 276 0.95 -4.34 -6.93
CA ARG A 276 -0.13 -3.54 -6.36
C ARG A 276 0.38 -2.56 -5.31
N ARG A 277 1.17 -3.03 -4.32
CA ARG A 277 1.75 -2.18 -3.26
C ARG A 277 2.70 -1.13 -3.84
N THR A 278 3.53 -1.48 -4.82
CA THR A 278 4.40 -0.52 -5.52
C THR A 278 3.60 0.59 -6.20
N LEU A 279 2.51 0.25 -6.89
CA LEU A 279 1.65 1.24 -7.55
C LEU A 279 0.90 2.11 -6.52
N GLU A 280 0.39 1.54 -5.43
CA GLU A 280 -0.24 2.29 -4.33
C GLU A 280 0.71 3.34 -3.74
N THR A 281 1.95 2.96 -3.40
CA THR A 281 2.97 3.92 -2.90
C THR A 281 3.29 5.03 -3.92
N VAL A 282 3.38 4.69 -5.20
CA VAL A 282 3.69 5.66 -6.26
C VAL A 282 2.52 6.61 -6.54
N GLN A 283 1.27 6.11 -6.49
CA GLN A 283 0.05 6.93 -6.54
C GLN A 283 -0.06 7.86 -5.32
N ASP A 284 0.18 7.35 -4.10
CA ASP A 284 0.14 8.13 -2.87
C ASP A 284 1.14 9.29 -2.89
N ARG A 285 2.38 9.05 -3.34
CA ARG A 285 3.39 10.10 -3.48
C ARG A 285 3.06 11.11 -4.58
N LEU A 286 2.40 10.70 -5.68
CA LEU A 286 1.85 11.64 -6.66
C LEU A 286 0.71 12.49 -6.08
N TRP A 287 -0.23 11.89 -5.35
CA TRP A 287 -1.34 12.59 -4.70
C TRP A 287 -0.83 13.62 -3.69
N LEU A 288 0.10 13.21 -2.81
CA LEU A 288 0.74 14.10 -1.84
C LEU A 288 1.44 15.28 -2.51
N LYS A 289 2.10 15.05 -3.67
CA LYS A 289 2.75 16.11 -4.47
C LYS A 289 1.75 17.06 -5.16
N LYS A 290 0.57 16.57 -5.57
CA LYS A 290 -0.47 17.37 -6.24
C LYS A 290 -1.33 18.17 -5.26
N GLN A 291 -1.83 17.51 -4.22
CA GLN A 291 -2.89 18.04 -3.34
C GLN A 291 -2.35 18.69 -2.06
N THR A 292 -1.11 18.43 -1.66
CA THR A 292 -0.53 18.97 -0.42
C THR A 292 0.75 19.76 -0.66
N ARG A 293 1.16 20.57 0.32
CA ARG A 293 2.43 21.34 0.27
C ARG A 293 3.63 20.51 0.75
N MET A 294 3.61 19.18 0.62
CA MET A 294 4.63 18.23 1.09
C MET A 294 6.07 18.72 0.92
N ARG A 295 6.45 19.23 -0.27
CA ARG A 295 7.81 19.72 -0.55
C ARG A 295 8.23 20.90 0.34
N GLN A 296 7.29 21.76 0.72
CA GLN A 296 7.53 22.88 1.65
C GLN A 296 7.69 22.35 3.09
N PHE A 297 6.84 21.42 3.51
CA PHE A 297 6.91 20.83 4.85
C PHE A 297 8.16 19.96 5.07
N ARG A 298 8.58 19.15 4.08
CA ARG A 298 9.89 18.45 4.11
C ARG A 298 11.04 19.45 4.32
N SER A 299 11.03 20.58 3.61
CA SER A 299 12.06 21.63 3.75
C SER A 299 12.00 22.36 5.11
N LEU A 300 10.81 22.51 5.70
CA LEU A 300 10.61 23.17 6.99
C LEU A 300 11.04 22.27 8.15
N VAL A 301 10.69 20.99 8.12
CA VAL A 301 11.13 19.99 9.12
C VAL A 301 12.65 19.86 9.13
N ALA A 302 13.27 19.79 7.95
CA ALA A 302 14.73 19.80 7.83
C ALA A 302 15.37 21.09 8.37
N ALA A 303 14.80 22.27 8.06
CA ALA A 303 15.30 23.56 8.56
C ALA A 303 15.24 23.65 10.10
N ASN A 304 14.07 23.35 10.70
CA ASN A 304 13.89 23.32 12.14
C ASN A 304 14.88 22.36 12.81
N ARG A 305 15.16 21.19 12.19
CA ARG A 305 16.15 20.24 12.69
C ARG A 305 17.57 20.81 12.67
N TYR A 306 17.96 21.53 11.62
CA TYR A 306 19.26 22.21 11.59
C TYR A 306 19.38 23.25 12.70
N GLU A 307 18.34 24.04 12.96
CA GLU A 307 18.30 25.00 14.06
C GLU A 307 18.43 24.30 15.43
N THR A 308 17.61 23.28 15.73
CA THR A 308 17.71 22.53 17.00
C THR A 308 19.05 21.81 17.16
N ARG A 309 19.65 21.30 16.07
CA ARG A 309 20.99 20.69 16.11
C ARG A 309 22.07 21.74 16.37
N GLU A 310 21.95 22.94 15.80
CA GLU A 310 22.88 24.03 16.08
C GLU A 310 22.74 24.50 17.53
N GLU A 311 21.53 24.70 18.05
CA GLU A 311 21.28 25.04 19.45
C GLU A 311 21.88 23.98 20.40
N GLY A 312 21.66 22.69 20.14
CA GLY A 312 22.24 21.60 20.93
C GLY A 312 23.78 21.59 20.90
N LEU A 313 24.40 21.86 19.74
CA LEU A 313 25.85 21.99 19.61
C LEU A 313 26.39 23.26 20.31
N GLN A 314 25.65 24.38 20.26
CA GLN A 314 26.00 25.60 20.98
C GLN A 314 25.91 25.39 22.50
N GLN A 315 24.88 24.70 22.99
CA GLN A 315 24.73 24.34 24.41
C GLN A 315 25.85 23.40 24.88
N LEU A 316 26.17 22.36 24.11
CA LEU A 316 27.31 21.47 24.40
C LEU A 316 28.65 22.21 24.37
N SER A 317 28.81 23.19 23.47
CA SER A 317 30.01 24.04 23.41
C SER A 317 30.12 24.97 24.62
N ALA A 318 29.01 25.58 25.05
CA ALA A 318 28.93 26.38 26.27
C ALA A 318 29.22 25.54 27.53
N TYR A 319 28.69 24.32 27.61
CA TYR A 319 28.98 23.39 28.71
C TYR A 319 30.46 22.97 28.74
N ARG A 320 31.04 22.60 27.59
CA ARG A 320 32.49 22.33 27.43
C ARG A 320 33.39 23.56 27.63
N ALA A 321 32.84 24.77 27.58
CA ALA A 321 33.54 26.00 27.95
C ALA A 321 33.48 26.23 29.47
N ALA A 322 32.32 26.01 30.09
CA ALA A 322 32.13 26.13 31.55
C ALA A 322 33.02 25.16 32.33
N ILE A 323 33.09 23.89 31.92
CA ILE A 323 34.00 22.88 32.53
C ILE A 323 35.46 23.37 32.47
N ARG A 324 35.92 23.82 31.30
CA ARG A 324 37.27 24.38 31.10
C ARG A 324 37.54 25.70 31.83
N THR A 325 36.57 26.28 32.52
CA THR A 325 36.77 27.42 33.44
C THR A 325 36.81 27.03 34.93
N HIS A 326 36.59 25.75 35.26
CA HIS A 326 36.47 25.27 36.64
C HIS A 326 37.45 24.17 37.05
N GLU A 327 38.20 23.57 36.11
CA GLU A 327 39.14 22.49 36.38
C GLU A 327 40.60 22.91 36.12
N SER A 328 41.52 22.37 36.93
CA SER A 328 42.97 22.57 36.80
C SER A 328 43.60 21.59 35.80
N GLU A 329 44.70 21.99 35.17
CA GLU A 329 45.27 21.39 33.95
C GLU A 329 45.89 19.96 34.07
N GLU A 330 45.55 19.16 35.07
CA GLU A 330 46.30 17.92 35.41
C GLU A 330 45.55 16.57 35.24
N ASP A 331 44.23 16.53 35.01
CA ASP A 331 43.42 15.27 35.02
C ASP A 331 42.55 15.00 33.76
N LEU A 332 42.93 15.48 32.56
CA LEU A 332 42.12 15.36 31.33
C LEU A 332 42.75 14.57 30.16
N ASP A 333 43.36 13.42 30.46
CA ASP A 333 43.73 12.37 29.48
C ASP A 333 42.75 11.16 29.55
N MET A 334 41.46 11.41 29.80
CA MET A 334 40.45 10.33 29.78
C MET A 334 40.03 10.00 28.35
N ASP A 335 40.28 8.75 27.95
CA ASP A 335 40.12 8.25 26.59
C ASP A 335 38.68 8.42 26.07
N THR A 336 38.55 9.01 24.87
CA THR A 336 37.27 9.25 24.18
C THR A 336 37.13 8.43 22.90
N SER A 337 37.98 7.41 22.69
CA SER A 337 37.93 6.54 21.51
C SER A 337 37.03 5.29 21.64
N ASP A 338 36.55 4.97 22.84
CA ASP A 338 35.85 3.71 23.16
C ASP A 338 34.31 3.79 23.03
N PHE A 339 33.79 4.62 22.11
CA PHE A 339 32.35 4.86 21.90
C PHE A 339 31.90 4.98 20.42
N GLU A 340 32.77 4.79 19.44
CA GLU A 340 32.46 5.01 18.00
C GLU A 340 32.24 3.72 17.17
N GLU A 341 32.22 2.52 17.77
CA GLU A 341 32.16 1.23 17.04
C GLU A 341 31.00 0.28 17.46
N GLU A 342 29.75 0.76 17.64
CA GLU A 342 28.57 -0.14 17.78
C GLU A 342 27.23 0.41 17.22
N GLU A 343 27.25 1.17 16.11
CA GLU A 343 26.06 1.51 15.29
C GLU A 343 26.07 0.71 13.97
N GLU A 344 25.42 -0.46 13.91
CA GLU A 344 25.29 -1.28 12.66
C GLU A 344 24.09 -0.91 11.76
N GLU A 345 23.21 0.01 12.19
CA GLU A 345 22.19 0.64 11.35
C GLU A 345 22.48 2.14 11.20
N ASP A 346 22.46 2.65 9.96
CA ASP A 346 22.79 4.04 9.65
C ASP A 346 21.75 5.00 10.25
N PRO A 347 22.11 5.77 11.30
CA PRO A 347 21.13 6.60 12.01
C PRO A 347 20.60 7.74 11.13
N GLU A 348 21.31 8.11 10.05
CA GLU A 348 20.81 9.12 9.11
C GLU A 348 19.60 8.62 8.31
N ILE A 349 19.48 7.31 8.06
CA ILE A 349 18.35 6.71 7.33
C ILE A 349 17.07 6.73 8.17
N GLU A 350 17.13 6.30 9.43
CA GLU A 350 15.98 6.36 10.35
C GLU A 350 15.49 7.80 10.53
N GLN A 351 16.42 8.73 10.73
CA GLN A 351 16.12 10.15 10.92
C GLN A 351 15.42 10.74 9.70
N ARG A 352 15.86 10.40 8.46
CA ARG A 352 15.18 10.79 7.21
C ARG A 352 13.75 10.23 7.11
N SER A 353 13.51 9.01 7.62
CA SER A 353 12.17 8.40 7.67
C SER A 353 11.23 9.15 8.62
N LEU A 354 11.72 9.48 9.83
CA LEU A 354 10.99 10.28 10.82
C LEU A 354 10.69 11.70 10.31
N GLU A 355 11.62 12.32 9.58
CA GLU A 355 11.42 13.62 8.92
C GLU A 355 10.29 13.58 7.88
N ASP A 356 10.22 12.55 7.03
CA ASP A 356 9.12 12.40 6.06
C ASP A 356 7.78 12.17 6.76
N HIS A 357 7.73 11.33 7.79
CA HIS A 357 6.51 11.09 8.56
C HIS A 357 5.98 12.38 9.22
N SER A 358 6.88 13.18 9.80
CA SER A 358 6.56 14.50 10.36
C SER A 358 6.03 15.46 9.27
N ALA A 359 6.73 15.56 8.15
CA ALA A 359 6.32 16.39 7.02
C ALA A 359 4.98 15.96 6.41
N LYS A 360 4.72 14.64 6.32
CA LYS A 360 3.43 14.06 5.88
C LYS A 360 2.31 14.44 6.83
N SER A 361 2.52 14.35 8.14
CA SER A 361 1.54 14.74 9.16
C SER A 361 1.18 16.24 9.06
N MET A 362 2.18 17.11 8.91
CA MET A 362 1.97 18.55 8.69
C MET A 362 1.25 18.85 7.37
N ALA A 363 1.63 18.17 6.28
CA ALA A 363 1.06 18.38 4.94
C ALA A 363 -0.40 17.93 4.83
N LEU A 364 -0.75 16.81 5.48
CA LEU A 364 -2.14 16.34 5.59
C LEU A 364 -2.96 17.23 6.52
N GLY A 365 -2.37 17.75 7.60
CA GLY A 365 -2.99 18.75 8.47
C GLY A 365 -3.35 20.03 7.72
N ASP A 366 -2.39 20.66 7.02
CA ASP A 366 -2.64 21.84 6.19
C ASP A 366 -3.71 21.58 5.12
N TRP A 367 -3.61 20.47 4.37
CA TRP A 367 -4.62 20.08 3.38
C TRP A 367 -6.03 19.98 3.98
N ALA A 368 -6.19 19.22 5.07
CA ALA A 368 -7.48 19.02 5.70
C ALA A 368 -8.03 20.32 6.31
N ARG A 369 -7.18 21.09 7.02
CA ARG A 369 -7.52 22.39 7.59
C ARG A 369 -8.05 23.35 6.53
N ASN A 370 -7.43 23.41 5.36
CA ASN A 370 -7.91 24.25 4.26
C ASN A 370 -9.29 23.80 3.72
N ARG A 371 -9.59 22.49 3.66
CA ARG A 371 -10.94 21.99 3.29
C ARG A 371 -12.01 22.38 4.32
N ILE A 372 -11.70 22.19 5.60
CA ILE A 372 -12.60 22.54 6.72
C ILE A 372 -12.85 24.05 6.77
N LEU A 373 -11.80 24.85 6.56
CA LEU A 373 -11.92 26.31 6.51
C LEU A 373 -12.79 26.78 5.33
N ASP A 374 -12.73 26.11 4.18
CA ASP A 374 -13.61 26.37 3.03
C ASP A 374 -15.07 25.89 3.24
N GLY A 375 -15.37 25.29 4.40
CA GLY A 375 -16.70 24.78 4.77
C GLY A 375 -16.99 23.36 4.31
N PHE A 376 -16.05 22.67 3.67
CA PHE A 376 -16.20 21.28 3.28
C PHE A 376 -16.03 20.37 4.51
N TRP A 377 -17.14 20.04 5.16
CA TRP A 377 -17.14 19.31 6.44
C TRP A 377 -17.25 17.77 6.30
N VAL A 378 -17.18 17.23 5.08
CA VAL A 378 -17.15 15.78 4.82
C VAL A 378 -15.75 15.19 5.06
N THR A 379 -15.66 14.03 5.72
CA THR A 379 -14.40 13.33 5.97
C THR A 379 -13.77 12.72 4.70
N PRO A 380 -12.44 12.52 4.65
CA PRO A 380 -11.78 11.77 3.58
C PRO A 380 -12.30 10.33 3.44
N CYS A 381 -12.60 9.65 4.55
CA CYS A 381 -13.12 8.27 4.52
C CYS A 381 -14.52 8.19 3.91
N ASP A 382 -15.44 9.09 4.28
CA ASP A 382 -16.77 9.15 3.65
C ASP A 382 -16.67 9.44 2.14
N GLN A 383 -15.76 10.34 1.74
CA GLN A 383 -15.52 10.67 0.33
C GLN A 383 -14.91 9.47 -0.44
N TRP A 384 -14.08 8.64 0.20
CA TRP A 384 -13.50 7.42 -0.37
C TRP A 384 -14.53 6.28 -0.49
N MET A 385 -15.30 6.02 0.57
CA MET A 385 -16.33 4.98 0.59
C MET A 385 -17.51 5.27 -0.35
N SER A 386 -17.89 6.55 -0.51
CA SER A 386 -18.98 6.97 -1.40
C SER A 386 -18.74 6.59 -2.86
N GLY A 387 -17.48 6.68 -3.34
CA GLY A 387 -17.11 6.48 -4.75
C GLY A 387 -17.79 7.43 -5.74
N THR A 388 -18.60 8.38 -5.26
CA THR A 388 -19.45 9.27 -6.06
C THR A 388 -19.46 10.68 -5.46
N MET A 389 -19.81 11.68 -6.27
CA MET A 389 -19.90 13.07 -5.83
C MET A 389 -21.00 13.22 -4.79
N LEU A 390 -20.62 13.56 -3.57
CA LEU A 390 -21.54 13.85 -2.47
C LEU A 390 -22.18 15.23 -2.66
N GLU A 391 -23.49 15.34 -2.44
CA GLU A 391 -24.16 16.63 -2.33
C GLU A 391 -23.76 17.28 -0.99
N VAL A 392 -23.26 18.51 -1.02
CA VAL A 392 -22.80 19.23 0.17
C VAL A 392 -23.59 20.52 0.32
N SER A 393 -24.07 20.79 1.54
CA SER A 393 -24.74 22.04 1.87
C SER A 393 -23.83 23.24 1.61
N ARG A 394 -24.41 24.33 1.08
CA ARG A 394 -23.78 25.65 1.05
C ARG A 394 -23.28 26.04 2.43
N ALA A 395 -22.16 26.77 2.51
CA ALA A 395 -21.53 27.20 3.75
C ALA A 395 -21.38 28.73 3.84
N GLU A 396 -21.60 29.29 5.03
CA GLU A 396 -21.56 30.73 5.32
C GLU A 396 -20.47 31.03 6.36
N HIS A 397 -19.72 32.12 6.17
CA HIS A 397 -18.72 32.54 7.15
C HIS A 397 -19.37 33.42 8.24
N PRO A 398 -19.27 33.07 9.54
CA PRO A 398 -20.03 33.73 10.61
C PRO A 398 -19.61 35.18 10.86
N CYS A 399 -18.36 35.55 10.53
CA CYS A 399 -17.85 36.91 10.73
C CYS A 399 -17.40 37.55 9.38
N PRO A 400 -18.30 37.89 8.44
CA PRO A 400 -17.90 38.26 7.06
C PRO A 400 -16.89 39.42 6.95
N TRP A 401 -16.95 40.39 7.86
CA TRP A 401 -16.06 41.56 7.90
C TRP A 401 -14.61 41.24 8.33
N THR A 402 -14.29 39.99 8.71
CA THR A 402 -12.91 39.59 9.04
C THR A 402 -12.14 39.05 7.83
N ARG A 403 -12.78 39.00 6.66
CA ARG A 403 -12.17 38.70 5.35
C ARG A 403 -11.34 39.90 4.89
N GLY A 404 -10.30 39.65 4.08
CA GLY A 404 -9.62 40.71 3.34
C GLY A 404 -10.30 40.94 1.99
N ASP A 405 -10.08 42.12 1.39
CA ASP A 405 -10.72 42.57 0.14
C ASP A 405 -10.43 41.67 -1.09
N GLU A 406 -9.53 40.68 -0.96
CA GLU A 406 -9.08 39.78 -2.03
C GLU A 406 -9.95 38.51 -2.20
N ASP A 407 -10.76 38.12 -1.21
CA ASP A 407 -11.59 36.89 -1.27
C ASP A 407 -13.00 37.15 -1.83
N ASP A 408 -13.32 38.39 -2.22
CA ASP A 408 -14.70 38.88 -2.41
C ASP A 408 -15.33 38.61 -3.80
N GLY A 409 -14.96 37.49 -4.42
CA GLY A 409 -15.42 37.09 -5.76
C GLY A 409 -16.86 36.57 -5.85
N GLY A 410 -17.64 36.61 -4.76
CA GLY A 410 -19.02 36.10 -4.71
C GLY A 410 -19.17 34.58 -4.89
N GLU A 411 -18.07 33.83 -4.92
CA GLU A 411 -18.08 32.36 -5.10
C GLU A 411 -18.77 31.65 -3.93
N GLU A 412 -19.71 30.77 -4.29
CA GLU A 412 -20.39 29.87 -3.38
C GLU A 412 -19.39 28.91 -2.71
N ARG A 413 -19.62 28.62 -1.42
CA ARG A 413 -18.77 27.75 -0.61
C ARG A 413 -19.53 26.49 -0.17
N PRO A 414 -18.88 25.32 -0.09
CA PRO A 414 -17.46 25.08 -0.40
C PRO A 414 -17.16 25.23 -1.89
N ARG A 415 -15.95 25.67 -2.26
CA ARG A 415 -15.61 25.90 -3.67
C ARG A 415 -15.73 24.59 -4.45
N GLN A 416 -16.16 24.66 -5.71
CA GLN A 416 -16.27 23.47 -6.56
C GLN A 416 -14.94 22.69 -6.68
N THR A 417 -13.79 23.38 -6.61
CA THR A 417 -12.45 22.76 -6.57
C THR A 417 -12.18 21.97 -5.29
N THR A 418 -12.80 22.35 -4.17
CA THR A 418 -12.73 21.63 -2.90
C THR A 418 -13.60 20.38 -2.96
N ILE A 419 -14.84 20.52 -3.44
CA ILE A 419 -15.80 19.41 -3.59
C ILE A 419 -15.27 18.36 -4.58
N MET A 420 -14.75 18.79 -5.72
CA MET A 420 -14.18 17.93 -6.77
C MET A 420 -12.70 17.54 -6.52
N GLY A 421 -12.15 17.82 -5.34
CA GLY A 421 -10.75 17.53 -5.03
C GLY A 421 -10.48 16.02 -4.91
N ASP A 422 -9.36 15.55 -5.49
CA ASP A 422 -8.98 14.14 -5.53
C ASP A 422 -8.93 13.53 -4.12
N VAL A 423 -9.56 12.36 -3.95
CA VAL A 423 -9.48 11.55 -2.73
C VAL A 423 -8.11 10.84 -2.68
N PRO A 424 -7.49 10.63 -1.51
CA PRO A 424 -6.33 9.74 -1.36
C PRO A 424 -6.53 8.38 -2.06
N PRO A 425 -5.58 7.93 -2.90
CA PRO A 425 -5.78 6.73 -3.71
C PRO A 425 -5.66 5.43 -2.93
N SER A 426 -4.70 5.29 -2.00
CA SER A 426 -4.62 4.11 -1.13
C SER A 426 -5.50 4.25 0.13
N TYR A 427 -5.95 3.10 0.67
CA TYR A 427 -6.63 3.05 1.96
C TYR A 427 -5.78 3.65 3.09
N SER A 428 -4.48 3.31 3.15
CA SER A 428 -3.60 3.80 4.21
C SER A 428 -3.41 5.32 4.15
N LEU A 429 -3.29 5.91 2.95
CA LEU A 429 -3.22 7.36 2.86
C LEU A 429 -4.57 8.04 3.18
N CYS A 430 -5.70 7.41 2.84
CA CYS A 430 -7.03 7.86 3.25
C CYS A 430 -7.18 7.89 4.78
N GLU A 431 -6.74 6.83 5.46
CA GLU A 431 -6.76 6.70 6.93
C GLU A 431 -5.91 7.79 7.62
N HIS A 432 -4.66 7.99 7.17
CA HIS A 432 -3.82 9.09 7.67
C HIS A 432 -4.44 10.47 7.41
N ALA A 433 -5.02 10.69 6.24
CA ALA A 433 -5.68 11.94 5.87
C ALA A 433 -6.94 12.17 6.73
N ASN A 434 -7.70 11.12 7.03
CA ASN A 434 -8.87 11.16 7.90
C ASN A 434 -8.50 11.49 9.35
N TYR A 435 -7.45 10.87 9.90
CA TYR A 435 -6.96 11.20 11.24
C TYR A 435 -6.53 12.68 11.35
N ALA A 436 -5.76 13.17 10.38
CA ALA A 436 -5.41 14.59 10.30
C ALA A 436 -6.64 15.49 10.21
N TYR A 437 -7.64 15.11 9.41
CA TYR A 437 -8.88 15.83 9.24
C TYR A 437 -9.73 15.90 10.53
N MET A 438 -9.94 14.78 11.21
CA MET A 438 -10.66 14.74 12.50
C MET A 438 -9.98 15.61 13.56
N LYS A 439 -8.64 15.58 13.61
CA LYS A 439 -7.82 16.41 14.52
C LYS A 439 -7.98 17.90 14.23
N GLU A 440 -7.93 18.31 12.97
CA GLU A 440 -8.10 19.72 12.57
C GLU A 440 -9.53 20.23 12.78
N LEU A 441 -10.55 19.43 12.45
CA LEU A 441 -11.97 19.79 12.65
C LEU A 441 -12.26 19.99 14.15
N ARG A 442 -11.75 19.08 15.00
CA ARG A 442 -11.77 19.22 16.46
C ARG A 442 -11.06 20.47 16.94
N THR A 443 -9.89 20.78 16.38
CA THR A 443 -9.07 21.94 16.78
C THR A 443 -9.76 23.27 16.46
N LEU A 444 -10.50 23.34 15.34
CA LEU A 444 -11.26 24.52 14.94
C LEU A 444 -12.60 24.67 15.68
N LEU A 445 -13.36 23.58 15.86
CA LEU A 445 -14.73 23.65 16.39
C LEU A 445 -14.86 23.48 17.92
N LEU A 446 -13.90 22.84 18.61
CA LEU A 446 -13.99 22.65 20.06
C LEU A 446 -13.99 23.98 20.86
N PRO A 447 -13.21 25.02 20.49
CA PRO A 447 -13.28 26.32 21.17
C PRO A 447 -14.64 27.05 21.06
N PRO A 448 -15.25 27.27 19.87
CA PRO A 448 -16.56 27.92 19.76
C PRO A 448 -17.70 27.05 20.32
N MET A 449 -17.65 25.71 20.20
CA MET A 449 -18.64 24.86 20.89
C MET A 449 -18.57 24.98 22.41
N LYS A 450 -17.37 25.14 23.00
CA LYS A 450 -17.23 25.48 24.43
C LYS A 450 -17.81 26.86 24.75
N ASN A 451 -17.79 27.82 23.83
CA ASN A 451 -18.48 29.10 23.97
C ASN A 451 -20.01 28.98 23.97
N ILE A 452 -20.60 28.14 23.10
CA ILE A 452 -22.03 27.79 23.17
C ILE A 452 -22.34 27.23 24.57
N VAL A 453 -21.57 26.25 25.07
CA VAL A 453 -21.79 25.66 26.41
C VAL A 453 -21.63 26.69 27.54
N ARG A 454 -20.62 27.59 27.48
CA ARG A 454 -20.48 28.71 28.42
C ARG A 454 -21.74 29.60 28.41
N ARG A 455 -22.24 29.99 27.23
CA ARG A 455 -23.47 30.80 27.08
C ARG A 455 -24.67 30.09 27.70
N LEU A 456 -24.88 28.80 27.40
CA LEU A 456 -25.97 27.99 27.97
C LEU A 456 -25.94 27.97 29.50
N VAL A 457 -24.76 27.78 30.11
CA VAL A 457 -24.58 27.80 31.58
C VAL A 457 -24.94 29.16 32.17
N ILE A 458 -24.41 30.24 31.60
CA ILE A 458 -24.62 31.62 32.07
C ILE A 458 -26.09 32.04 31.96
N GLU A 459 -26.74 31.76 30.83
CA GLU A 459 -28.17 32.03 30.63
C GLU A 459 -29.05 31.23 31.58
N CYS A 460 -28.79 29.92 31.72
CA CYS A 460 -29.62 29.06 32.56
C CYS A 460 -29.47 29.40 34.04
N ALA A 461 -28.26 29.78 34.49
CA ALA A 461 -28.05 30.30 35.84
C ALA A 461 -28.84 31.60 36.10
N ALA A 462 -28.93 32.50 35.11
CA ALA A 462 -29.72 33.74 35.20
C ALA A 462 -31.24 33.52 35.16
N ASP A 463 -31.71 32.49 34.44
CA ASP A 463 -33.13 32.16 34.29
C ASP A 463 -33.65 31.12 35.31
N GLY A 464 -32.78 30.57 36.17
CA GLY A 464 -33.12 29.48 37.10
C GLY A 464 -33.38 28.12 36.43
N CYS A 465 -32.87 27.95 35.21
CA CYS A 465 -32.99 26.74 34.39
C CYS A 465 -31.79 25.80 34.54
N ASP A 466 -31.94 24.57 34.03
CA ASP A 466 -30.88 23.56 33.99
C ASP A 466 -30.20 23.56 32.61
N ALA A 467 -28.91 23.91 32.59
CA ALA A 467 -28.09 23.95 31.38
C ALA A 467 -27.90 22.57 30.73
N VAL A 468 -27.86 21.50 31.53
CA VAL A 468 -27.76 20.11 31.03
C VAL A 468 -28.99 19.81 30.17
N ARG A 469 -30.19 20.07 30.71
CA ARG A 469 -31.47 19.90 30.00
C ARG A 469 -31.68 20.83 28.82
N LYS A 470 -30.95 21.95 28.70
CA LYS A 470 -30.94 22.78 27.49
C LYS A 470 -30.02 22.14 26.43
N ALA A 471 -28.80 21.75 26.80
CA ALA A 471 -27.85 21.11 25.90
C ALA A 471 -28.34 19.74 25.36
N CYS A 472 -28.91 18.87 26.20
CA CYS A 472 -29.46 17.57 25.78
C CYS A 472 -30.68 17.66 24.83
N LYS A 473 -31.19 18.86 24.55
CA LYS A 473 -32.31 19.10 23.63
C LYS A 473 -31.89 19.73 22.31
N MET A 474 -30.64 20.13 22.17
CA MET A 474 -30.12 20.66 20.90
C MET A 474 -29.83 19.50 19.95
N SER A 475 -30.41 19.56 18.76
CA SER A 475 -29.98 18.75 17.61
C SER A 475 -28.61 19.21 17.10
N LEU A 476 -28.01 18.44 16.19
CA LEU A 476 -26.72 18.85 15.59
C LEU A 476 -26.89 20.08 14.69
N ASP A 477 -28.02 20.22 13.98
CA ASP A 477 -28.35 21.44 13.22
C ASP A 477 -28.58 22.65 14.14
N ASP A 478 -29.15 22.48 15.35
CA ASP A 478 -29.20 23.58 16.33
C ASP A 478 -27.79 24.03 16.73
N VAL A 479 -26.86 23.09 16.98
CA VAL A 479 -25.46 23.42 17.30
C VAL A 479 -24.78 24.15 16.14
N VAL A 480 -25.07 23.79 14.89
CA VAL A 480 -24.55 24.48 13.69
C VAL A 480 -25.14 25.88 13.54
N HIS A 481 -26.45 26.04 13.73
CA HIS A 481 -27.09 27.35 13.71
C HIS A 481 -26.48 28.28 14.77
N GLU A 482 -26.16 27.74 15.95
CA GLU A 482 -25.49 28.46 17.04
C GLU A 482 -23.99 28.70 16.79
N LEU A 483 -23.33 27.88 15.95
CA LEU A 483 -21.98 28.17 15.47
C LEU A 483 -21.95 29.34 14.48
N LYS A 484 -23.06 29.64 13.77
CA LYS A 484 -23.16 30.83 12.91
C LYS A 484 -23.23 32.15 13.69
N ASP A 485 -23.47 32.11 15.00
CA ASP A 485 -23.52 33.29 15.86
C ASP A 485 -22.12 33.92 16.06
N GLU A 486 -21.93 35.12 15.52
CA GLU A 486 -20.70 35.94 15.60
C GLU A 486 -19.99 35.86 16.97
N ALA A 487 -20.77 35.92 18.06
CA ALA A 487 -20.25 35.97 19.41
C ALA A 487 -19.57 34.68 19.89
N VAL A 488 -19.94 33.49 19.36
CA VAL A 488 -19.30 32.24 19.81
C VAL A 488 -17.85 32.13 19.34
N TRP A 489 -17.45 32.99 18.40
CA TRP A 489 -16.08 33.14 17.92
C TRP A 489 -15.23 34.10 18.76
N PHE A 490 -15.72 34.58 19.91
CA PHE A 490 -14.95 35.40 20.85
C PHE A 490 -14.70 34.69 22.19
N ASP A 491 -13.44 34.62 22.63
CA ASP A 491 -13.10 34.21 23.99
C ASP A 491 -13.21 35.39 24.97
N GLY A 492 -13.73 35.11 26.17
CA GLY A 492 -14.01 36.12 27.20
C GLY A 492 -15.22 37.03 26.95
N PHE A 493 -16.12 36.67 26.03
CA PHE A 493 -17.29 37.48 25.67
C PHE A 493 -18.36 37.58 26.79
N ASP A 494 -18.95 38.77 27.03
CA ASP A 494 -20.04 38.95 28.00
C ASP A 494 -21.43 38.66 27.41
N TRP A 495 -21.89 37.43 27.66
CA TRP A 495 -23.20 36.93 27.28
C TRP A 495 -24.37 37.62 28.02
N LEU A 496 -24.17 38.15 29.23
CA LEU A 496 -25.21 38.86 29.98
C LEU A 496 -25.38 40.30 29.51
N GLU A 497 -24.29 40.98 29.13
CA GLU A 497 -24.37 42.29 28.49
C GLU A 497 -25.01 42.20 27.11
N ARG A 498 -24.60 41.26 26.25
CA ARG A 498 -25.28 41.06 24.96
C ARG A 498 -26.77 40.81 25.16
N ARG A 499 -27.14 39.87 26.03
CA ARG A 499 -28.56 39.57 26.36
C ARG A 499 -29.33 40.75 26.96
N ARG A 500 -28.65 41.71 27.58
CA ARG A 500 -29.24 43.00 28.01
C ARG A 500 -29.47 43.92 26.81
N ASN A 501 -28.50 44.01 25.90
CA ASN A 501 -28.57 44.84 24.70
C ASN A 501 -29.60 44.32 23.69
N ASP A 502 -29.67 43.01 23.46
CA ASP A 502 -30.70 42.38 22.62
C ASP A 502 -32.12 42.70 23.13
N ARG A 503 -32.33 42.63 24.46
CA ARG A 503 -33.59 43.02 25.11
C ARG A 503 -33.89 44.52 25.01
N LEU A 504 -32.88 45.38 24.80
CA LEU A 504 -33.06 46.81 24.56
C LEU A 504 -33.35 47.11 23.08
N GLU A 505 -32.67 46.46 22.15
CA GLU A 505 -32.94 46.60 20.70
C GLU A 505 -34.28 45.97 20.30
N ALA A 506 -34.68 44.84 20.90
CA ALA A 506 -36.02 44.29 20.73
C ALA A 506 -37.09 45.31 21.16
N ARG A 507 -36.93 45.94 22.34
CA ARG A 507 -37.84 47.01 22.81
C ARG A 507 -37.84 48.24 21.92
N LYS A 508 -36.69 48.67 21.41
CA LYS A 508 -36.59 49.78 20.43
C LYS A 508 -37.27 49.42 19.10
N THR A 509 -37.20 48.16 18.69
CA THR A 509 -37.81 47.66 17.44
C THR A 509 -39.32 47.49 17.58
N GLU A 510 -39.81 46.96 18.70
CA GLU A 510 -41.22 47.01 19.09
C GLU A 510 -41.75 48.45 19.17
N GLN A 511 -40.97 49.38 19.73
CA GLN A 511 -41.38 50.78 19.82
C GLN A 511 -41.41 51.46 18.43
N ARG A 512 -40.43 51.17 17.56
CA ARG A 512 -40.40 51.66 16.17
C ARG A 512 -41.55 51.11 15.34
N THR A 513 -41.84 49.82 15.44
CA THR A 513 -42.97 49.18 14.74
C THR A 513 -44.30 49.75 15.22
N ARG A 514 -44.53 49.87 16.53
CA ARG A 514 -45.75 50.53 17.05
C ARG A 514 -45.89 51.99 16.61
N ILE A 515 -44.82 52.79 16.63
CA ILE A 515 -44.85 54.17 16.11
C ILE A 515 -45.15 54.20 14.60
N MET A 516 -44.68 53.22 13.83
CA MET A 516 -44.97 53.08 12.40
C MET A 516 -46.42 52.61 12.13
N GLU A 517 -46.97 51.75 12.98
CA GLU A 517 -48.37 51.33 12.95
C GLU A 517 -49.31 52.48 13.36
N GLU A 518 -49.00 53.23 14.42
CA GLU A 518 -49.75 54.41 14.87
C GLU A 518 -49.72 55.53 13.80
N SER A 519 -48.56 55.77 13.16
CA SER A 519 -48.44 56.78 12.10
C SER A 519 -48.99 56.35 10.73
N SER A 520 -49.27 55.06 10.52
CA SER A 520 -50.00 54.57 9.33
C SER A 520 -51.51 54.44 9.53
N SER A 521 -52.00 54.65 10.75
CA SER A 521 -53.42 54.52 11.12
C SER A 521 -54.09 55.82 11.60
N SER A 522 -53.41 56.97 11.48
CA SER A 522 -53.89 58.28 11.94
C SER A 522 -53.78 59.39 10.88
N ASP A 523 -54.61 59.29 9.84
CA ASP A 523 -55.08 60.49 9.13
C ASP A 523 -56.25 61.11 9.91
N ASP A 524 -56.32 62.45 9.95
CA ASP A 524 -57.27 63.33 10.67
C ASP A 524 -57.01 63.75 12.16
N SER A 525 -57.12 65.07 12.39
CA SER A 525 -57.47 65.83 13.61
C SER A 525 -56.63 65.81 14.93
N SER A 526 -55.56 66.61 14.93
CA SER A 526 -55.41 67.87 15.72
C SER A 526 -55.58 67.97 17.27
N LEU A 527 -54.53 68.56 17.90
CA LEU A 527 -54.53 69.52 19.05
C LEU A 527 -54.81 69.06 20.50
N SER A 528 -53.82 69.18 21.41
CA SER A 528 -53.63 70.36 22.29
C SER A 528 -52.56 70.18 23.41
N SER A 529 -52.31 71.22 24.22
CA SER A 529 -51.07 71.47 25.00
C SER A 529 -51.15 71.17 26.52
N LYS A 530 -49.97 71.27 27.21
CA LYS A 530 -49.74 71.45 28.68
C LYS A 530 -49.84 70.18 29.57
N SER A 531 -49.20 70.08 30.75
CA SER A 531 -48.11 70.84 31.40
C SER A 531 -47.52 70.08 32.61
N ASP A 532 -46.33 70.48 33.07
CA ASP A 532 -45.72 70.21 34.40
C ASP A 532 -45.44 68.71 34.78
N GLY A 533 -44.52 68.38 35.69
CA GLY A 533 -43.51 69.20 36.38
C GLY A 533 -43.33 68.78 37.85
N SER A 534 -42.28 68.04 38.20
CA SER A 534 -41.89 67.79 39.60
C SER A 534 -40.42 67.41 39.75
N ILE A 535 -39.77 67.92 40.81
CA ILE A 535 -38.42 67.58 41.26
C ILE A 535 -38.49 67.43 42.78
N THR A 536 -38.04 66.31 43.34
CA THR A 536 -37.55 66.23 44.74
C THR A 536 -36.95 64.87 45.07
N SER A 537 -35.81 64.87 45.76
CA SER A 537 -35.34 63.73 46.55
C SER A 537 -35.81 63.87 48.00
N PRO A 538 -35.85 62.77 48.78
CA PRO A 538 -35.39 62.87 50.17
C PRO A 538 -34.43 61.73 50.56
N VAL A 539 -33.90 61.81 51.79
CA VAL A 539 -32.74 61.04 52.29
C VAL A 539 -33.09 60.27 53.57
N LEU A 540 -32.58 59.03 53.65
CA LEU A 540 -32.34 58.15 54.82
C LEU A 540 -33.12 58.39 56.15
N SER A 541 -33.73 57.33 56.71
CA SER A 541 -33.16 56.60 57.88
C SER A 541 -34.03 55.47 58.45
N THR A 542 -33.37 54.36 58.82
CA THR A 542 -33.65 53.40 59.94
C THR A 542 -35.07 52.84 60.19
N SER A 543 -35.22 51.50 60.16
CA SER A 543 -35.54 50.69 61.37
C SER A 543 -35.48 49.15 61.18
N THR A 544 -34.94 48.46 62.19
CA THR A 544 -35.22 47.07 62.68
C THR A 544 -35.25 45.82 61.77
N LEU A 545 -34.54 44.77 62.22
CA LEU A 545 -34.65 43.38 61.77
C LEU A 545 -35.98 42.73 62.17
N GLN A 546 -36.50 41.82 61.33
CA GLN A 546 -36.76 40.40 61.68
C GLN A 546 -37.24 39.56 60.47
N THR A 547 -36.28 38.88 59.84
CA THR A 547 -36.28 37.42 59.61
C THR A 547 -37.61 36.68 59.36
N THR A 548 -37.89 36.39 58.09
CA THR A 548 -38.66 35.20 57.67
C THR A 548 -37.78 34.35 56.74
N PRO A 549 -37.61 33.03 56.97
CA PRO A 549 -36.74 32.22 56.15
C PRO A 549 -37.37 31.90 54.80
N SER A 550 -36.74 32.35 53.71
CA SER A 550 -37.02 31.83 52.38
C SER A 550 -36.52 30.38 52.26
N PRO A 551 -37.11 29.54 51.38
CA PRO A 551 -36.59 28.20 51.12
C PRO A 551 -35.14 28.27 50.60
N PRO A 552 -34.30 27.24 50.87
CA PRO A 552 -32.91 27.25 50.44
C PRO A 552 -32.81 27.33 48.92
N PRO A 553 -31.83 28.06 48.36
CA PRO A 553 -31.54 27.99 46.95
C PRO A 553 -31.17 26.55 46.60
N LYS A 554 -31.69 26.03 45.48
CA LYS A 554 -31.15 24.82 44.87
C LYS A 554 -29.70 25.11 44.51
N GLU A 555 -28.80 24.20 44.82
CA GLU A 555 -27.37 24.35 44.55
C GLU A 555 -27.16 24.52 43.04
N ALA A 556 -26.90 25.77 42.61
CA ALA A 556 -26.69 26.10 41.22
C ALA A 556 -25.39 25.44 40.74
N ILE A 557 -25.38 24.99 39.49
CA ILE A 557 -24.23 24.30 38.89
C ILE A 557 -23.11 25.32 38.64
N LEU A 558 -22.33 25.62 39.68
CA LEU A 558 -21.14 26.45 39.62
C LEU A 558 -20.06 25.71 38.82
N ILE A 559 -20.07 25.89 37.50
CA ILE A 559 -18.92 25.63 36.63
C ILE A 559 -18.02 26.87 36.70
N PRO A 560 -16.70 26.74 36.83
CA PRO A 560 -15.80 27.90 36.74
C PRO A 560 -15.88 28.50 35.34
N VAL A 561 -16.61 29.61 35.22
CA VAL A 561 -16.66 30.42 34.00
C VAL A 561 -15.36 31.21 33.94
N SER A 562 -14.61 31.05 32.83
CA SER A 562 -13.43 31.86 32.54
C SER A 562 -13.79 33.36 32.52
N PRO A 563 -12.92 34.25 33.04
CA PRO A 563 -13.25 35.66 33.20
C PRO A 563 -13.60 36.33 31.87
N ILE A 564 -14.50 37.32 31.95
CA ILE A 564 -14.78 38.23 30.84
C ILE A 564 -13.49 38.99 30.51
N LEU A 565 -13.18 39.10 29.22
CA LEU A 565 -12.00 39.81 28.72
C LEU A 565 -12.45 41.15 28.11
N ASP A 566 -11.76 42.22 28.46
CA ASP A 566 -11.95 43.55 27.89
C ASP A 566 -10.64 44.02 27.21
N PRO A 567 -10.59 44.10 25.86
CA PRO A 567 -11.59 43.63 24.90
C PRO A 567 -11.59 42.09 24.75
N PRO A 568 -12.71 41.48 24.31
CA PRO A 568 -12.79 40.05 24.04
C PRO A 568 -11.95 39.65 22.81
N ARG A 569 -11.43 38.42 22.82
CA ARG A 569 -10.44 37.95 21.82
C ARG A 569 -11.10 37.09 20.74
N LEU A 570 -11.08 37.54 19.49
CA LEU A 570 -11.56 36.76 18.36
C LEU A 570 -10.70 35.50 18.14
N LEU A 571 -11.33 34.33 18.14
CA LEU A 571 -10.76 33.05 17.77
C LEU A 571 -10.40 33.05 16.28
N ARG A 572 -9.21 32.56 15.91
CA ARG A 572 -8.76 32.45 14.52
C ARG A 572 -7.99 31.15 14.28
N PRO A 573 -8.02 30.58 13.05
CA PRO A 573 -8.89 30.96 11.93
C PRO A 573 -10.34 30.53 12.16
N ILE A 574 -11.26 31.07 11.36
CA ILE A 574 -12.69 30.79 11.41
C ILE A 574 -13.07 30.05 10.12
N PRO A 575 -13.72 28.88 10.18
CA PRO A 575 -14.23 28.18 8.99
C PRO A 575 -15.53 28.79 8.49
N TYR A 576 -15.83 28.57 7.21
CA TYR A 576 -17.22 28.65 6.72
C TYR A 576 -18.01 27.48 7.33
N ILE A 577 -19.30 27.71 7.60
CA ILE A 577 -20.17 26.81 8.37
C ILE A 577 -21.33 26.37 7.46
N PRO A 578 -21.52 25.06 7.21
CA PRO A 578 -22.64 24.53 6.44
C PRO A 578 -24.01 25.06 6.90
N GLU A 579 -24.94 25.24 5.96
CA GLU A 579 -26.30 25.71 6.25
C GLU A 579 -27.14 24.71 7.04
N SER A 580 -26.91 23.42 6.81
CA SER A 580 -27.49 22.29 7.54
C SER A 580 -26.60 21.07 7.39
N LEU A 581 -26.68 20.13 8.34
CA LEU A 581 -25.94 18.87 8.35
C LEU A 581 -26.67 17.72 7.63
N ILE A 582 -27.90 17.92 7.13
CA ILE A 582 -28.77 16.86 6.57
C ILE A 582 -28.07 15.99 5.50
N ASN A 583 -27.16 16.57 4.72
CA ASN A 583 -26.45 15.87 3.63
C ASN A 583 -25.08 15.29 4.03
N LEU A 584 -24.65 15.41 5.30
CA LEU A 584 -23.36 14.85 5.73
C LEU A 584 -23.47 13.32 5.95
N PRO A 585 -22.50 12.54 5.47
CA PRO A 585 -22.44 11.11 5.75
C PRO A 585 -22.12 10.78 7.23
N GLU A 586 -22.24 9.50 7.57
CA GLU A 586 -22.26 9.00 8.95
C GLU A 586 -21.00 9.33 9.75
N GLN A 587 -19.78 9.06 9.23
CA GLN A 587 -18.56 9.34 10.00
C GLN A 587 -18.36 10.84 10.23
N SER A 588 -18.68 11.67 9.23
CA SER A 588 -18.67 13.14 9.34
C SER A 588 -19.59 13.65 10.45
N LEU A 589 -20.80 13.07 10.57
CA LEU A 589 -21.74 13.38 11.66
C LEU A 589 -21.23 12.90 13.01
N GLU A 590 -20.67 11.69 13.11
CA GLU A 590 -20.12 11.14 14.35
C GLU A 590 -18.95 11.97 14.90
N VAL A 591 -18.06 12.45 14.03
CA VAL A 591 -16.93 13.32 14.40
C VAL A 591 -17.45 14.66 14.93
N PHE A 592 -18.40 15.30 14.23
CA PHE A 592 -19.03 16.55 14.70
C PHE A 592 -19.73 16.35 16.07
N GLN A 593 -20.50 15.26 16.21
CA GLN A 593 -21.15 14.87 17.46
C GLN A 593 -20.13 14.55 18.57
N GLY A 594 -18.97 13.99 18.24
CA GLY A 594 -17.84 13.77 19.16
C GLY A 594 -17.30 15.08 19.74
N ILE A 595 -17.08 16.08 18.88
CA ILE A 595 -16.62 17.42 19.30
C ILE A 595 -17.67 18.09 20.19
N TRP A 596 -18.97 17.97 19.86
CA TRP A 596 -20.06 18.52 20.69
C TRP A 596 -20.17 17.81 22.05
N ARG A 597 -20.03 16.48 22.09
CA ARG A 597 -19.98 15.69 23.34
C ARG A 597 -18.85 16.18 24.26
N ASP A 598 -17.66 16.41 23.70
CA ASP A 598 -16.50 16.90 24.48
C ASP A 598 -16.62 18.38 24.88
N ALA A 599 -17.24 19.22 24.07
CA ALA A 599 -17.61 20.59 24.47
C ALA A 599 -18.60 20.58 25.64
N CYS A 600 -19.51 19.59 25.69
CA CYS A 600 -20.47 19.40 26.77
C CYS A 600 -19.91 18.66 28.00
N ARG A 601 -18.76 17.97 27.92
CA ARG A 601 -18.12 17.25 29.05
C ARG A 601 -18.06 18.04 30.37
N PRO A 602 -17.82 19.38 30.39
CA PRO A 602 -17.95 20.20 31.60
C PRO A 602 -19.27 20.07 32.37
N LEU A 603 -20.39 19.89 31.66
CA LEU A 603 -21.75 19.81 32.22
C LEU A 603 -22.01 18.52 33.03
N TYR A 604 -21.35 17.41 32.65
CA TYR A 604 -21.63 16.07 33.16
C TYR A 604 -20.67 15.61 34.28
N HIS A 605 -19.81 16.50 34.80
CA HIS A 605 -18.90 16.15 35.89
C HIS A 605 -19.64 15.71 37.16
N CYS A 606 -19.26 14.55 37.68
CA CYS A 606 -19.71 14.09 38.98
C CYS A 606 -19.32 15.08 40.09
N ARG A 607 -20.30 15.50 40.90
CA ARG A 607 -20.13 16.35 42.09
C ARG A 607 -20.27 15.56 43.39
N CYS A 608 -19.92 14.26 43.38
CA CYS A 608 -19.82 13.54 44.64
C CYS A 608 -18.61 14.06 45.43
N LYS A 609 -18.66 13.95 46.75
CA LYS A 609 -17.59 14.41 47.66
C LYS A 609 -16.25 13.69 47.45
N ILE A 610 -16.16 12.68 46.60
CA ILE A 610 -14.91 12.02 46.20
C ILE A 610 -14.32 12.79 45.01
N CYS A 611 -15.06 12.93 43.91
CA CYS A 611 -14.64 13.69 42.72
C CYS A 611 -14.33 15.16 43.02
N GLU A 612 -15.07 15.82 43.93
CA GLU A 612 -14.75 17.19 44.35
C GLU A 612 -13.43 17.28 45.15
N ARG A 613 -13.08 16.24 45.92
CA ARG A 613 -11.78 16.17 46.62
C ARG A 613 -10.63 15.85 45.67
N ALA A 614 -10.84 14.97 44.69
CA ALA A 614 -9.84 14.70 43.65
C ALA A 614 -9.47 15.97 42.86
N LYS A 615 -10.48 16.71 42.37
CA LYS A 615 -10.26 17.99 41.67
C LYS A 615 -9.61 19.07 42.54
N ALA A 616 -9.88 19.05 43.85
CA ALA A 616 -9.21 19.96 44.79
C ALA A 616 -7.73 19.61 45.01
N ALA A 617 -7.32 18.34 44.81
CA ALA A 617 -5.91 17.94 44.83
C ALA A 617 -5.19 18.37 43.54
N GLU A 618 -5.77 18.09 42.36
CA GLU A 618 -5.23 18.52 41.06
C GLU A 618 -4.98 20.03 41.01
N GLY A 619 -5.95 20.83 41.48
CA GLY A 619 -5.89 22.29 41.46
C GLY A 619 -4.82 22.92 42.37
N VAL A 620 -4.21 22.16 43.29
CA VAL A 620 -3.10 22.63 44.14
C VAL A 620 -1.75 22.49 43.43
N VAL A 621 -1.59 21.50 42.53
CA VAL A 621 -0.33 21.25 41.82
C VAL A 621 0.00 22.37 40.81
N GLN A 622 -1.00 23.05 40.26
CA GLN A 622 -0.83 24.11 39.27
C GLN A 622 -0.55 25.51 39.87
N ILE A 623 -0.36 25.64 41.19
CA ILE A 623 -0.08 26.94 41.86
C ILE A 623 1.19 26.84 42.73
N ALA A 624 2.29 26.43 42.11
CA ALA A 624 3.65 26.56 42.64
C ALA A 624 4.54 27.24 41.58
N PRO A 625 5.18 28.39 41.87
CA PRO A 625 6.12 29.01 40.94
C PRO A 625 7.46 28.27 40.96
N GLU A 626 8.05 28.04 39.79
CA GLU A 626 9.41 27.54 39.64
C GLU A 626 10.43 28.60 40.06
N ASP A 627 11.03 28.47 41.26
CA ASP A 627 12.26 29.21 41.59
C ASP A 627 13.05 28.59 42.78
N THR A 628 13.76 27.48 42.55
CA THR A 628 15.15 27.21 43.02
C THR A 628 15.60 25.79 42.69
N ALA A 629 16.91 25.61 42.46
CA ALA A 629 17.54 24.33 42.16
C ALA A 629 18.71 24.01 43.12
N GLN A 630 19.26 22.78 43.00
CA GLN A 630 20.46 22.23 43.65
C GLN A 630 20.29 21.69 45.11
N PRO A 631 21.18 20.79 45.61
CA PRO A 631 21.50 19.50 44.97
C PRO A 631 21.64 18.30 45.97
N VAL A 632 21.75 17.09 45.39
CA VAL A 632 22.12 15.75 45.96
C VAL A 632 22.73 15.61 47.37
N THR A 633 22.36 14.50 48.05
CA THR A 633 23.37 13.54 48.60
C THR A 633 22.81 12.12 48.82
N ALA A 634 23.70 11.15 49.04
CA ALA A 634 23.49 9.73 48.76
C ALA A 634 22.87 8.84 49.87
N ALA A 635 22.38 7.69 49.40
CA ALA A 635 22.02 6.44 50.04
C ALA A 635 22.52 6.10 51.47
N ALA A 636 21.64 5.43 52.23
CA ALA A 636 22.00 4.52 53.31
C ALA A 636 20.98 3.35 53.38
N GLU A 637 21.45 2.11 53.53
CA GLU A 637 20.58 0.92 53.65
C GLU A 637 19.88 0.87 55.03
N ILE A 638 18.59 0.50 55.05
CA ILE A 638 17.92 0.06 56.29
C ILE A 638 17.24 -1.29 56.03
N ARG A 639 17.82 -2.34 56.61
CA ARG A 639 17.38 -3.73 56.51
C ARG A 639 16.42 -4.07 57.66
N ILE A 640 15.16 -4.36 57.34
CA ILE A 640 14.11 -4.73 58.32
C ILE A 640 13.71 -6.22 58.13
N PRO A 641 13.46 -7.01 59.19
CA PRO A 641 13.10 -8.43 59.05
C PRO A 641 11.62 -8.66 58.72
N SER A 642 11.33 -9.74 58.00
CA SER A 642 9.96 -10.26 57.80
C SER A 642 9.46 -11.02 59.04
N PRO A 643 8.15 -10.88 59.36
CA PRO A 643 7.34 -11.93 59.95
C PRO A 643 6.15 -12.32 59.04
N GLU A 644 5.46 -13.40 59.41
CA GLU A 644 4.46 -14.09 58.58
C GLU A 644 2.99 -13.74 58.91
N VAL A 645 2.17 -13.65 57.86
CA VAL A 645 0.79 -14.18 57.72
C VAL A 645 -0.26 -13.85 58.82
N ASN A 646 -1.28 -13.07 58.44
CA ASN A 646 -2.67 -13.55 58.26
C ASN A 646 -3.55 -12.53 57.52
N GLU A 647 -4.66 -13.01 56.95
CA GLU A 647 -5.52 -12.30 55.98
C GLU A 647 -6.69 -11.54 56.65
N ALA A 648 -7.06 -10.36 56.09
CA ALA A 648 -8.44 -9.85 56.06
C ALA A 648 -8.55 -8.58 55.16
N ASP A 649 -9.25 -8.73 54.03
CA ASP A 649 -10.06 -7.76 53.24
C ASP A 649 -9.60 -6.31 52.92
N ALA A 650 -9.93 -5.92 51.67
CA ALA A 650 -10.15 -4.58 51.09
C ALA A 650 -8.98 -3.78 50.46
N GLU A 651 -9.34 -3.06 49.39
CA GLU A 651 -8.63 -1.93 48.70
C GLU A 651 -7.29 -2.32 47.99
N ASP A 652 -7.00 -1.94 46.73
CA ASP A 652 -7.72 -1.17 45.70
C ASP A 652 -7.41 -1.68 44.27
N GLU A 653 -8.28 -1.37 43.29
CA GLU A 653 -8.06 -1.62 41.84
C GLU A 653 -7.58 -0.35 41.13
N ASP A 654 -6.27 -0.09 41.13
CA ASP A 654 -5.64 0.91 40.24
C ASP A 654 -5.56 0.35 38.79
N LEU A 655 -6.70 0.36 38.08
CA LEU A 655 -6.78 -0.02 36.68
C LEU A 655 -6.40 1.16 35.76
N ASP A 656 -5.21 1.04 35.16
CA ASP A 656 -4.68 1.93 34.13
C ASP A 656 -5.59 1.94 32.88
N TYR A 657 -6.11 3.12 32.52
CA TYR A 657 -7.15 3.29 31.49
C TYR A 657 -6.56 3.87 30.19
N ASP A 658 -5.56 3.19 29.61
CA ASP A 658 -5.01 3.51 28.29
C ASP A 658 -4.83 2.25 27.40
N SER A 659 -5.70 1.24 27.61
CA SER A 659 -5.73 0.00 26.81
C SER A 659 -7.17 -0.37 26.39
N TYR A 660 -7.70 0.29 25.35
CA TYR A 660 -8.89 -0.20 24.63
C TYR A 660 -9.05 0.40 23.22
N TYR A 661 -8.43 -0.23 22.21
CA TYR A 661 -9.00 -0.53 20.88
C TYR A 661 -7.94 -1.20 19.98
N ASP A 662 -7.51 -2.40 20.36
CA ASP A 662 -6.73 -3.30 19.49
C ASP A 662 -7.12 -4.76 19.79
N GLU A 663 -8.32 -5.16 19.35
CA GLU A 663 -8.77 -6.56 19.35
C GLU A 663 -8.82 -7.05 17.89
N GLU A 664 -7.81 -7.83 17.49
CA GLU A 664 -7.83 -8.56 16.23
C GLU A 664 -8.98 -9.58 16.24
N PHE A 665 -9.97 -9.41 15.36
CA PHE A 665 -11.12 -10.30 15.26
C PHE A 665 -10.76 -11.65 14.60
N TYR A 666 -10.13 -12.54 15.36
CA TYR A 666 -9.98 -13.95 14.98
C TYR A 666 -11.26 -14.73 15.29
N SER A 667 -12.15 -14.85 14.31
CA SER A 667 -13.27 -15.78 14.37
C SER A 667 -12.81 -17.22 14.10
N GLU A 668 -12.56 -17.99 15.16
CA GLU A 668 -12.55 -19.45 15.08
C GLU A 668 -13.99 -19.96 14.86
N GLU A 669 -14.41 -20.09 13.60
CA GLU A 669 -15.62 -20.86 13.25
C GLU A 669 -15.25 -22.35 13.10
N ASP A 670 -15.51 -23.11 14.16
CA ASP A 670 -15.30 -24.56 14.22
C ASP A 670 -16.42 -25.35 13.49
N ASP A 671 -16.12 -26.56 13.00
CA ASP A 671 -16.99 -27.34 12.09
C ASP A 671 -18.28 -27.88 12.77
N GLU A 672 -19.47 -27.39 12.39
CA GLU A 672 -20.72 -28.19 12.47
C GLU A 672 -21.45 -28.30 11.12
N ALA A 673 -21.62 -29.55 10.66
CA ALA A 673 -22.09 -29.86 9.32
C ALA A 673 -23.62 -29.96 9.21
N TRP A 674 -24.26 -29.04 8.47
CA TRP A 674 -25.67 -29.19 8.08
C TRP A 674 -25.84 -29.66 6.63
N SER A 675 -26.25 -30.91 6.45
CA SER A 675 -26.51 -31.51 5.12
C SER A 675 -28.00 -31.40 4.69
N PRO A 676 -28.35 -30.66 3.62
CA PRO A 676 -29.71 -30.64 3.08
C PRO A 676 -29.96 -31.85 2.17
N SER A 677 -30.80 -32.80 2.60
CA SER A 677 -31.19 -33.98 1.80
C SER A 677 -32.65 -33.94 1.38
N ALA A 678 -32.94 -33.66 0.11
CA ALA A 678 -34.18 -34.07 -0.57
C ALA A 678 -34.11 -34.01 -2.12
N ASP A 679 -34.51 -35.11 -2.75
CA ASP A 679 -34.99 -35.27 -4.15
C ASP A 679 -34.53 -34.33 -5.29
N ARG A 680 -33.67 -34.87 -6.17
CA ARG A 680 -34.02 -35.06 -7.61
C ARG A 680 -33.30 -36.30 -8.16
N LYS A 681 -33.92 -36.98 -9.14
CA LYS A 681 -33.61 -38.36 -9.54
C LYS A 681 -32.94 -38.50 -10.92
N SER A 682 -32.30 -39.66 -11.10
CA SER A 682 -31.95 -40.34 -12.36
C SER A 682 -30.66 -39.91 -13.10
N PRO A 683 -30.01 -40.83 -13.84
CA PRO A 683 -30.03 -42.30 -13.78
C PRO A 683 -28.63 -42.97 -13.73
N GLU A 684 -28.62 -44.31 -13.65
CA GLU A 684 -27.44 -45.15 -13.39
C GLU A 684 -26.52 -45.38 -14.61
N VAL A 685 -25.22 -45.61 -14.34
CA VAL A 685 -24.28 -46.35 -15.21
C VAL A 685 -23.47 -47.32 -14.31
N PRO A 686 -23.19 -48.58 -14.70
CA PRO A 686 -22.71 -49.59 -13.74
C PRO A 686 -21.19 -49.76 -13.72
N ASP A 687 -20.62 -49.87 -12.52
CA ASP A 687 -19.20 -50.22 -12.28
C ASP A 687 -18.95 -51.73 -12.27
N LEU A 688 -17.71 -52.14 -12.57
CA LEU A 688 -17.27 -53.55 -12.59
C LEU A 688 -16.27 -53.88 -11.46
N PRO A 689 -16.27 -55.11 -10.92
CA PRO A 689 -15.69 -55.39 -9.61
C PRO A 689 -14.16 -55.60 -9.59
N VAL A 690 -13.47 -54.89 -8.69
CA VAL A 690 -12.08 -55.15 -8.30
C VAL A 690 -11.99 -56.42 -7.44
N ARG A 691 -11.01 -57.30 -7.74
CA ARG A 691 -10.94 -58.66 -7.17
C ARG A 691 -9.76 -58.84 -6.20
N LYS A 692 -10.05 -59.09 -4.92
CA LYS A 692 -9.07 -59.40 -3.86
C LYS A 692 -8.48 -60.82 -3.95
N ARG A 693 -7.21 -60.96 -3.57
CA ARG A 693 -6.48 -62.13 -3.00
C ARG A 693 -5.23 -61.53 -2.30
N SER A 694 -4.82 -61.77 -1.04
CA SER A 694 -4.71 -62.98 -0.17
C SER A 694 -3.73 -64.04 -0.67
N LEU A 695 -2.81 -64.62 0.11
CA LEU A 695 -2.17 -64.31 1.42
C LEU A 695 -0.97 -65.33 1.56
N ASP A 696 -0.20 -65.25 2.65
CA ASP A 696 0.62 -66.31 3.26
C ASP A 696 2.03 -66.69 2.71
N ASP A 697 3.03 -66.14 3.42
CA ASP A 697 4.03 -66.86 4.26
C ASP A 697 5.41 -67.31 3.68
N VAL A 698 6.29 -67.76 4.60
CA VAL A 698 7.69 -68.28 4.51
C VAL A 698 8.82 -67.30 4.92
N THR A 699 8.94 -67.13 6.24
CA THR A 699 10.17 -67.09 7.09
C THR A 699 11.47 -66.34 6.69
N GLU A 700 11.89 -65.46 7.60
CA GLU A 700 13.28 -64.97 7.89
C GLU A 700 14.35 -66.08 8.01
N PRO A 701 15.65 -65.81 7.71
CA PRO A 701 16.57 -65.51 8.83
C PRO A 701 17.74 -64.53 8.56
N VAL A 702 18.05 -63.72 9.59
CA VAL A 702 19.24 -62.85 9.75
C VAL A 702 20.59 -63.59 9.69
N ARG A 703 21.57 -63.06 8.92
CA ARG A 703 23.00 -62.95 9.32
C ARG A 703 23.88 -62.07 8.42
N SER A 704 25.05 -61.71 8.93
CA SER A 704 26.02 -60.74 8.39
C SER A 704 27.13 -61.36 7.53
N GLY A 705 27.75 -60.56 6.65
CA GLY A 705 29.01 -60.93 6.00
C GLY A 705 29.45 -60.07 4.80
N THR A 706 30.69 -59.57 4.84
CA THR A 706 31.46 -59.07 3.69
C THR A 706 32.79 -59.85 3.61
N PRO A 707 33.59 -59.74 2.53
CA PRO A 707 33.31 -60.00 1.12
C PRO A 707 34.28 -61.09 0.57
N PRO A 708 34.35 -61.34 -0.75
CA PRO A 708 35.58 -61.84 -1.38
C PRO A 708 36.06 -61.01 -2.59
N LYS A 709 37.22 -61.40 -3.17
CA LYS A 709 38.06 -60.60 -4.09
C LYS A 709 38.38 -61.32 -5.41
N LYS A 710 38.71 -60.50 -6.43
CA LYS A 710 39.59 -60.76 -7.62
C LYS A 710 39.13 -61.71 -8.74
N LEU A 711 39.18 -61.18 -9.97
CA LEU A 711 39.88 -61.64 -11.21
C LEU A 711 39.31 -60.76 -12.35
N LYS A 712 40.01 -59.79 -12.97
CA LYS A 712 41.36 -59.69 -13.57
C LYS A 712 41.57 -60.63 -14.77
N VAL A 713 41.33 -60.06 -15.96
CA VAL A 713 41.94 -60.42 -17.25
C VAL A 713 42.41 -59.10 -17.85
N ASP A 714 43.61 -59.08 -18.43
CA ASP A 714 44.28 -57.88 -18.93
C ASP A 714 44.35 -57.87 -20.47
N VAL A 715 44.27 -56.69 -21.08
CA VAL A 715 44.81 -56.41 -22.42
C VAL A 715 45.44 -55.00 -22.37
N GLU A 716 46.69 -54.91 -22.79
CA GLU A 716 47.52 -53.69 -22.80
C GLU A 716 47.52 -53.03 -24.20
N VAL A 717 47.82 -51.72 -24.28
CA VAL A 717 48.76 -51.08 -25.24
C VAL A 717 49.14 -49.68 -24.71
N ASP A 718 50.39 -49.27 -24.94
CA ASP A 718 51.11 -48.05 -24.53
C ASP A 718 50.40 -46.68 -24.74
N VAL A 719 50.55 -45.61 -23.92
CA VAL A 719 51.76 -44.92 -23.37
C VAL A 719 52.52 -44.17 -24.50
N PRO A 720 52.82 -42.83 -24.42
CA PRO A 720 53.48 -42.17 -23.28
C PRO A 720 53.10 -40.72 -22.89
N GLU A 721 53.33 -40.37 -21.61
CA GLU A 721 53.70 -39.01 -21.16
C GLU A 721 55.24 -38.80 -21.25
N PRO A 722 55.73 -37.55 -21.19
CA PRO A 722 56.85 -37.30 -20.27
C PRO A 722 56.85 -35.95 -19.51
N ARG A 723 56.63 -36.04 -18.19
CA ARG A 723 57.48 -35.48 -17.10
C ARG A 723 57.80 -33.97 -17.03
N LEU A 724 57.35 -33.39 -15.92
CA LEU A 724 57.85 -32.14 -15.29
C LEU A 724 59.37 -32.08 -15.09
N LYS A 725 59.94 -30.86 -15.07
CA LYS A 725 61.24 -30.55 -14.45
C LYS A 725 61.28 -29.11 -13.90
N LYS A 726 61.77 -28.94 -12.66
CA LYS A 726 61.99 -27.62 -12.02
C LYS A 726 63.28 -26.94 -12.51
N ARG A 727 63.31 -25.61 -12.48
CA ARG A 727 64.51 -24.79 -12.17
C ARG A 727 64.06 -23.48 -11.49
N ASN A 728 65.02 -22.71 -10.96
CA ASN A 728 64.82 -21.66 -9.95
C ASN A 728 65.87 -20.53 -10.15
N SER A 729 65.61 -19.33 -9.59
CA SER A 729 66.53 -18.16 -9.40
C SER A 729 67.20 -17.59 -10.68
N GLU A 730 67.92 -16.44 -10.78
CA GLU A 730 68.48 -15.31 -9.97
C GLU A 730 68.53 -14.05 -10.93
N GLU A 731 68.68 -12.75 -10.63
CA GLU A 731 68.50 -11.83 -9.46
C GLU A 731 68.67 -10.32 -9.92
N LEU A 732 68.25 -9.30 -9.13
CA LEU A 732 68.56 -7.82 -9.23
C LEU A 732 68.07 -7.03 -10.49
N GLU A 733 67.97 -5.68 -10.58
CA GLU A 733 68.31 -4.46 -9.78
C GLU A 733 67.22 -3.37 -10.07
N VAL A 734 66.62 -2.64 -9.10
CA VAL A 734 66.94 -1.28 -8.54
C VAL A 734 67.08 -0.11 -9.54
N VAL A 735 66.26 0.95 -9.37
CA VAL A 735 66.60 2.41 -9.34
C VAL A 735 65.34 3.24 -8.99
N GLU A 736 65.53 4.39 -8.33
CA GLU A 736 64.48 5.23 -7.70
C GLU A 736 64.07 6.49 -8.49
N ASP A 737 63.00 7.14 -8.02
CA ASP A 737 62.69 8.60 -8.07
C ASP A 737 62.43 9.36 -9.39
N GLY A 738 61.59 10.41 -9.30
CA GLY A 738 61.33 11.34 -10.41
C GLY A 738 60.07 12.22 -10.32
N ALA A 739 59.92 13.05 -9.28
CA ALA A 739 58.72 13.88 -9.06
C ALA A 739 58.40 14.93 -10.18
N GLY A 740 57.11 15.22 -10.41
CA GLY A 740 56.67 16.11 -11.50
C GLY A 740 55.33 16.86 -11.31
N ARG A 741 55.20 17.70 -10.27
CA ARG A 741 54.02 18.60 -10.08
C ARG A 741 53.97 19.75 -11.09
N LYS A 742 52.78 20.13 -11.61
CA LYS A 742 52.25 21.53 -11.63
C LYS A 742 50.77 21.65 -12.08
N ARG A 743 50.23 22.88 -12.00
CA ARG A 743 48.80 23.28 -11.92
C ARG A 743 48.60 24.66 -12.59
N PHE A 744 47.33 25.06 -12.82
CA PHE A 744 46.84 26.38 -13.30
C PHE A 744 46.96 26.63 -14.83
N LYS A 745 46.12 27.48 -15.48
CA LYS A 745 45.03 28.39 -15.00
C LYS A 745 43.92 28.60 -16.09
N THR A 746 42.86 29.33 -15.72
CA THR A 746 41.92 30.14 -16.55
C THR A 746 42.63 31.31 -17.28
N GLU A 747 42.09 32.20 -18.12
CA GLU A 747 40.74 32.72 -18.52
C GLU A 747 40.63 32.77 -20.11
N ASP A 748 39.66 33.27 -20.91
CA ASP A 748 38.33 33.96 -20.77
C ASP A 748 37.45 34.00 -22.08
N MET A 749 36.21 34.54 -22.00
CA MET A 749 35.24 35.19 -22.98
C MET A 749 35.25 35.03 -24.53
N VAL A 750 34.02 34.98 -25.14
CA VAL A 750 33.44 35.90 -26.19
C VAL A 750 31.96 35.52 -26.54
N GLU A 751 31.17 36.43 -27.15
CA GLU A 751 29.68 36.47 -27.18
C GLU A 751 28.97 36.03 -28.50
N SER A 752 27.74 35.50 -28.37
CA SER A 752 26.55 35.68 -29.26
C SER A 752 26.58 35.24 -30.74
N PRO A 753 25.45 35.20 -31.50
CA PRO A 753 24.02 35.39 -31.14
C PRO A 753 23.11 34.16 -31.50
N PRO A 754 21.81 34.17 -31.11
CA PRO A 754 20.82 33.19 -31.60
C PRO A 754 20.22 33.55 -32.97
N MET A 755 19.78 32.55 -33.73
CA MET A 755 18.96 32.69 -34.94
C MET A 755 17.52 32.22 -34.66
N SER A 756 16.53 32.94 -35.20
CA SER A 756 15.11 32.70 -34.94
C SER A 756 14.30 32.51 -36.22
N LEU A 757 13.25 31.67 -36.10
CA LEU A 757 12.05 31.58 -36.95
C LEU A 757 12.22 31.41 -38.47
N GLU A 758 11.66 30.32 -38.99
CA GLU A 758 10.83 30.42 -40.20
C GLU A 758 9.66 29.42 -40.13
N ASN A 759 8.46 29.86 -40.53
CA ASN A 759 7.24 29.07 -40.48
C ASN A 759 7.07 28.22 -41.75
N SER A 760 6.42 27.06 -41.64
CA SER A 760 5.77 26.43 -42.80
C SER A 760 4.48 25.70 -42.40
N ASP A 761 3.34 26.31 -42.72
CA ASP A 761 2.03 25.67 -42.61
C ASP A 761 1.89 24.57 -43.66
N HIS A 762 1.68 23.32 -43.25
CA HIS A 762 1.11 22.29 -44.12
C HIS A 762 0.04 21.47 -43.39
N SER A 763 -1.20 21.71 -43.78
CA SER A 763 -2.38 20.93 -43.39
C SER A 763 -2.26 19.49 -43.89
N SER A 764 -2.44 18.51 -43.00
CA SER A 764 -2.76 17.13 -43.38
C SER A 764 -4.24 16.87 -43.09
N SER A 765 -4.94 16.25 -44.05
CA SER A 765 -6.39 16.07 -44.00
C SER A 765 -6.78 14.78 -43.30
N VAL A 766 -7.83 14.83 -42.48
CA VAL A 766 -8.46 13.63 -41.90
C VAL A 766 -9.21 12.87 -43.01
N PRO A 767 -8.91 11.58 -43.27
CA PRO A 767 -9.77 10.73 -44.09
C PRO A 767 -11.02 10.32 -43.28
N PRO A 768 -12.21 10.26 -43.89
CA PRO A 768 -13.45 9.92 -43.18
C PRO A 768 -13.54 8.42 -42.84
N LEU A 769 -14.40 8.12 -41.87
CA LEU A 769 -14.87 6.76 -41.59
C LEU A 769 -15.80 6.32 -42.74
N GLU A 770 -15.64 5.09 -43.22
CA GLU A 770 -16.66 4.39 -44.00
C GLU A 770 -17.33 3.33 -43.12
N GLU A 771 -18.65 3.37 -43.03
CA GLU A 771 -19.49 2.32 -42.45
C GLU A 771 -19.67 1.21 -43.50
N GLU A 772 -19.44 -0.06 -43.14
CA GLU A 772 -19.90 -1.19 -43.96
C GLU A 772 -20.75 -2.14 -43.10
N GLU A 773 -22.08 -2.03 -43.25
CA GLU A 773 -23.02 -3.04 -42.78
C GLU A 773 -22.96 -4.31 -43.64
N ALA A 774 -23.44 -5.42 -43.05
CA ALA A 774 -23.91 -6.64 -43.70
C ALA A 774 -22.86 -7.62 -44.27
N ARG A 775 -22.36 -8.50 -43.37
CA ARG A 775 -22.64 -9.95 -43.52
C ARG A 775 -22.57 -10.78 -42.25
#